data_AF-A0A952ZMP4-F1
#
_entry.id   AF-A0A952ZMP4-F1
#
_cell.length_a   1.000
_cell.length_b   1.000
_cell.length_c   1.000
_cell.angle_alpha   90.00
_cell.angle_beta   90.00
_cell.angle_gamma   90.00
#
_symmetry.space_group_name_H-M   'P 1'
#
loop_
_entity.id
_entity.type
_entity.pdbx_description
1 polymer ?
#
loop_
_entity_poly.entity_id
_entity_poly.type
_entity_poly.pdbx_seq_one_letter_code
_entity_poly.pdbx_strand_id
1 'polypeptide(L)'
;MSATELAASWLRRFHAGEDLPDGLAFRSALGEANLDYSADSLERIDHLLRRIRQQSAPEFRAFLQQVPNRNFVFLLCFYIGTAVARYRLQAVRWFYRDELRGVLSAAEIAALPAHYSSSIICTFWERGRCAGHFRPLAILLELLFETPGERGVLAAASEAIQRSAQLPLLRPPASGAAMSTSAADARTSALYRLGSLAGAHFAMCCRMSLEAGAPAEPLLALEAQDGARIILDGAAAGGGDPLAACRARLGAADAKQRAGVLAYPGVLNLPRFRCDALLLEAHSYDPPARAVIGVPYRAAHLPGGFALHQARVLESSGRREDLALLEAGFFAGIDSFMPPGLWAASFADENEPENLAMRVRQQAAALEQKAANDGNRTASPDSDPHPLADIRLADLDIAVLVAALPPADFAYPKMRLPEWMPRDPLMAAFVAMPALLRQGRVVWGHVVEADRALHKHGDQGAAGEVIYDPAGRASAQELQDAAARARVLRAELVQPVAAVASEGGLTLAGHADDPSPRPMGLSVPESISHCGLQFTSVYFERRHLPGGKLGAGLLPVLVSEDHPGCVMVLPARWWPDALLDLWRGPEREEARKAWEKTWAALAQPRAAADQQALDARRDAVSAYVADGAPEDHIAIMLATGHPGFEPDCQPAPLEWEWGLDLELRDLARLHLAEVERARARGQAPDWAQARRAHALMRIVLMIGLHRLKQAAARGLDAAQFALQPDDIRHVALGLVAGCEQSAYALARLLCDLWQSGAAYRSNMAPDSRAIFTLFAQFLDLPAPPLPAGPKAAKLEALLQGERWCQLEAADLKPLLEAACTEHTEQVPAGEFCGLPIALVLMLKLREKLGLENPALSHPLLAATLAPWPQPMNVDLALDRLLRSMLERMQGQGYDEAKIMQLPAGLGRVQNAQPVQAAPVQAGTATSTTSAAAESAVDKEVDAAAAAPRRSRLPPAVQAAAFVLWVLFLVWLFGPY
;
A
#
# COMPACT_ATOMS: atom_id res chain seq x y z
N MET A 1 -42.13 -5.30 -36.43
CA MET A 1 -40.74 -5.51 -35.96
C MET A 1 -40.71 -6.82 -35.21
N SER A 2 -39.81 -7.72 -35.57
CA SER A 2 -39.61 -9.01 -34.91
C SER A 2 -39.07 -8.84 -33.49
N ALA A 3 -39.25 -9.85 -32.64
CA ALA A 3 -38.66 -9.89 -31.30
C ALA A 3 -37.12 -9.74 -31.32
N THR A 4 -36.44 -10.23 -32.37
CA THR A 4 -34.98 -10.12 -32.52
C THR A 4 -34.54 -8.68 -32.83
N GLU A 5 -35.24 -7.98 -33.73
CA GLU A 5 -34.98 -6.57 -34.05
C GLU A 5 -35.29 -5.66 -32.85
N LEU A 6 -36.36 -5.95 -32.11
CA LEU A 6 -36.71 -5.26 -30.87
C LEU A 6 -35.57 -5.33 -29.84
N ALA A 7 -35.07 -6.54 -29.56
CA ALA A 7 -33.96 -6.78 -28.63
C ALA A 7 -32.69 -6.00 -29.03
N ALA A 8 -32.31 -6.09 -30.31
CA ALA A 8 -31.11 -5.41 -30.83
C ALA A 8 -31.27 -3.88 -30.87
N SER A 9 -32.49 -3.36 -31.06
CA SER A 9 -32.80 -1.94 -30.96
C SER A 9 -32.67 -1.44 -29.51
N TRP A 10 -33.32 -2.13 -28.57
CA TRP A 10 -33.39 -1.70 -27.17
C TRP A 10 -32.04 -1.75 -26.44
N LEU A 11 -31.24 -2.81 -26.65
CA LEU A 11 -29.90 -2.88 -26.06
C LEU A 11 -28.99 -1.77 -26.60
N ARG A 12 -29.07 -1.43 -27.90
CA ARG A 12 -28.31 -0.29 -28.46
C ARG A 12 -28.72 1.03 -27.83
N ARG A 13 -30.02 1.32 -27.75
CA ARG A 13 -30.53 2.56 -27.12
C ARG A 13 -30.08 2.68 -25.68
N PHE A 14 -30.21 1.61 -24.88
CA PHE A 14 -29.77 1.60 -23.49
C PHE A 14 -28.27 1.90 -23.34
N HIS A 15 -27.40 1.25 -24.15
CA HIS A 15 -25.95 1.51 -24.10
C HIS A 15 -25.51 2.85 -24.67
N ALA A 16 -26.32 3.48 -25.53
CA ALA A 16 -26.12 4.86 -25.98
C ALA A 16 -26.63 5.91 -24.98
N GLY A 17 -27.18 5.49 -23.83
CA GLY A 17 -27.83 6.38 -22.86
C GLY A 17 -29.21 6.90 -23.30
N GLU A 18 -29.73 6.45 -24.45
CA GLU A 18 -31.00 6.89 -25.00
C GLU A 18 -32.21 6.37 -24.21
N ASP A 19 -33.35 7.03 -24.38
CA ASP A 19 -34.63 6.58 -23.83
C ASP A 19 -35.31 5.47 -24.62
N LEU A 20 -35.85 4.49 -23.90
CA LEU A 20 -36.70 3.46 -24.48
C LEU A 20 -38.12 4.01 -24.68
N PRO A 21 -38.84 3.58 -25.73
CA PRO A 21 -40.25 3.92 -25.92
C PRO A 21 -41.08 3.58 -24.66
N ASP A 22 -41.95 4.49 -24.26
CA ASP A 22 -42.81 4.38 -23.07
C ASP A 22 -42.07 4.23 -21.72
N GLY A 23 -40.78 4.61 -21.68
CA GLY A 23 -39.98 4.72 -20.47
C GLY A 23 -39.31 3.43 -19.99
N LEU A 24 -38.44 3.55 -18.99
CA LEU A 24 -37.67 2.44 -18.40
C LEU A 24 -37.62 2.61 -16.89
N ALA A 25 -38.21 1.67 -16.15
CA ALA A 25 -38.11 1.64 -14.69
C ALA A 25 -36.69 1.26 -14.24
N PHE A 26 -36.34 1.64 -13.01
CA PHE A 26 -35.06 1.32 -12.38
C PHE A 26 -33.80 1.73 -13.18
N ARG A 27 -33.88 2.75 -14.04
CA ARG A 27 -32.77 3.19 -14.91
C ARG A 27 -31.47 3.49 -14.13
N SER A 28 -31.54 4.14 -12.97
CA SER A 28 -30.36 4.37 -12.10
C SER A 28 -29.74 3.05 -11.66
N ALA A 29 -30.55 2.17 -11.09
CA ALA A 29 -30.10 0.88 -10.59
C ALA A 29 -29.61 -0.08 -11.70
N LEU A 30 -30.10 0.09 -12.95
CA LEU A 30 -29.52 -0.57 -14.14
C LEU A 30 -28.16 0.02 -14.55
N GLY A 31 -27.94 1.32 -14.31
CA GLY A 31 -26.63 1.97 -14.45
C GLY A 31 -25.64 1.49 -13.39
N GLU A 32 -26.06 1.44 -12.12
CA GLU A 32 -25.31 0.86 -11.00
C GLU A 32 -24.99 -0.63 -11.23
N ALA A 33 -25.93 -1.39 -11.80
CA ALA A 33 -25.71 -2.77 -12.19
C ALA A 33 -24.71 -2.93 -13.37
N ASN A 34 -24.29 -1.83 -14.00
CA ASN A 34 -23.31 -1.73 -15.07
C ASN A 34 -23.36 -2.89 -16.08
N LEU A 35 -24.23 -2.76 -17.09
CA LEU A 35 -24.53 -3.83 -18.05
C LEU A 35 -23.42 -4.03 -19.11
N ASP A 36 -22.21 -4.38 -18.67
CA ASP A 36 -20.97 -4.52 -19.45
C ASP A 36 -20.78 -5.90 -20.14
N TYR A 37 -21.72 -6.83 -19.96
CA TYR A 37 -21.75 -8.24 -20.37
C TYR A 37 -20.74 -9.17 -19.65
N SER A 38 -20.14 -8.72 -18.54
CA SER A 38 -19.34 -9.56 -17.62
C SER A 38 -20.20 -10.59 -16.87
N ALA A 39 -19.57 -11.60 -16.26
CA ALA A 39 -20.25 -12.50 -15.32
C ALA A 39 -20.76 -11.70 -14.10
N ASP A 40 -19.93 -10.80 -13.59
CA ASP A 40 -20.23 -9.88 -12.49
C ASP A 40 -21.48 -9.05 -12.76
N SER A 41 -21.76 -8.64 -14.01
CA SER A 41 -23.01 -7.95 -14.35
C SER A 41 -24.26 -8.81 -14.18
N LEU A 42 -24.15 -10.13 -14.38
CA LEU A 42 -25.25 -11.07 -14.17
C LEU A 42 -25.49 -11.30 -12.68
N GLU A 43 -24.45 -11.21 -11.85
CA GLU A 43 -24.54 -11.20 -10.39
C GLU A 43 -25.09 -9.87 -9.85
N ARG A 44 -24.67 -8.73 -10.42
CA ARG A 44 -25.25 -7.41 -10.12
C ARG A 44 -26.73 -7.35 -10.47
N ILE A 45 -27.15 -7.96 -11.58
CA ILE A 45 -28.58 -8.13 -11.91
C ILE A 45 -29.27 -9.04 -10.88
N ASP A 46 -28.65 -10.14 -10.47
CA ASP A 46 -29.24 -11.03 -9.46
C ASP A 46 -29.48 -10.29 -8.13
N HIS A 47 -28.48 -9.53 -7.66
CA HIS A 47 -28.62 -8.67 -6.49
C HIS A 47 -29.66 -7.56 -6.68
N LEU A 48 -29.74 -6.95 -7.86
CA LEU A 48 -30.75 -5.93 -8.18
C LEU A 48 -32.17 -6.49 -8.06
N LEU A 49 -32.44 -7.65 -8.65
CA LEU A 49 -33.78 -8.26 -8.63
C LEU A 49 -34.16 -8.71 -7.21
N ARG A 50 -33.23 -9.31 -6.48
CA ARG A 50 -33.43 -9.66 -5.06
C ARG A 50 -33.67 -8.43 -4.20
N ARG A 51 -32.95 -7.32 -4.43
CA ARG A 51 -33.15 -6.04 -3.73
C ARG A 51 -34.54 -5.45 -4.02
N ILE A 52 -34.94 -5.38 -5.29
CA ILE A 52 -36.29 -4.94 -5.69
C ILE A 52 -37.36 -5.78 -5.00
N ARG A 53 -37.20 -7.12 -4.98
CA ARG A 53 -38.11 -8.03 -4.29
C ARG A 53 -38.16 -7.80 -2.77
N GLN A 54 -37.01 -7.60 -2.12
CA GLN A 54 -36.93 -7.35 -0.68
C GLN A 54 -37.54 -6.00 -0.28
N GLN A 55 -37.26 -4.93 -1.04
CA GLN A 55 -37.74 -3.58 -0.73
C GLN A 55 -39.22 -3.36 -1.06
N SER A 56 -39.70 -3.91 -2.18
CA SER A 56 -41.03 -3.59 -2.72
C SER A 56 -42.02 -4.75 -2.73
N ALA A 57 -41.56 -5.99 -2.45
CA ALA A 57 -42.36 -7.23 -2.48
C ALA A 57 -43.41 -7.25 -3.61
N PRO A 58 -43.00 -7.00 -4.87
CA PRO A 58 -43.92 -6.53 -5.89
C PRO A 58 -44.94 -7.60 -6.26
N GLU A 59 -46.22 -7.24 -6.35
CA GLU A 59 -47.27 -8.15 -6.83
C GLU A 59 -47.19 -8.27 -8.36
N PHE A 60 -47.22 -9.50 -8.87
CA PHE A 60 -46.94 -9.82 -10.27
C PHE A 60 -47.81 -9.03 -11.27
N ARG A 61 -49.13 -8.94 -11.05
CA ARG A 61 -50.05 -8.25 -11.96
C ARG A 61 -49.88 -6.73 -11.88
N ALA A 62 -49.85 -6.17 -10.67
CA ALA A 62 -49.67 -4.74 -10.46
C ALA A 62 -48.33 -4.22 -11.04
N PHE A 63 -47.25 -4.97 -10.85
CA PHE A 63 -45.93 -4.59 -11.35
C PHE A 63 -45.86 -4.56 -12.88
N LEU A 64 -46.37 -5.61 -13.56
CA LEU A 64 -46.31 -5.75 -15.02
C LEU A 64 -47.38 -4.96 -15.79
N GLN A 65 -48.40 -4.41 -15.10
CA GLN A 65 -49.32 -3.44 -15.68
C GLN A 65 -48.64 -2.11 -16.02
N GLN A 66 -47.57 -1.74 -15.28
CA GLN A 66 -46.80 -0.54 -15.57
C GLN A 66 -45.85 -0.78 -16.75
N VAL A 67 -45.99 0.00 -17.82
CA VAL A 67 -45.17 -0.15 -19.04
C VAL A 67 -43.66 0.00 -18.76
N PRO A 68 -43.17 0.97 -17.95
CA PRO A 68 -41.75 1.08 -17.64
C PRO A 68 -41.16 -0.15 -16.92
N ASN A 69 -41.94 -0.82 -16.07
CA ASN A 69 -41.54 -2.04 -15.35
C ASN A 69 -41.47 -3.24 -16.30
N ARG A 70 -42.44 -3.35 -17.21
CA ARG A 70 -42.42 -4.37 -18.27
C ARG A 70 -41.21 -4.17 -19.19
N ASN A 71 -40.88 -2.93 -19.52
CA ASN A 71 -39.71 -2.58 -20.32
C ASN A 71 -38.40 -2.94 -19.61
N PHE A 72 -38.30 -2.69 -18.30
CA PHE A 72 -37.19 -3.12 -17.43
C PHE A 72 -36.96 -4.64 -17.50
N VAL A 73 -38.02 -5.45 -17.30
CA VAL A 73 -37.91 -6.92 -17.34
C VAL A 73 -37.51 -7.42 -18.73
N PHE A 74 -38.05 -6.85 -19.81
CA PHE A 74 -37.65 -7.25 -21.17
C PHE A 74 -36.23 -6.83 -21.53
N LEU A 75 -35.77 -5.64 -21.14
CA LEU A 75 -34.39 -5.19 -21.36
C LEU A 75 -33.40 -6.14 -20.68
N LEU A 76 -33.63 -6.49 -19.40
CA LEU A 76 -32.80 -7.47 -18.69
C LEU A 76 -32.87 -8.84 -19.35
N CYS A 77 -34.04 -9.28 -19.81
CA CYS A 77 -34.19 -10.54 -20.52
C CYS A 77 -33.29 -10.58 -21.77
N PHE A 78 -33.39 -9.55 -22.62
CA PHE A 78 -32.57 -9.41 -23.83
C PHE A 78 -31.08 -9.35 -23.52
N TYR A 79 -30.71 -8.61 -22.47
CA TYR A 79 -29.33 -8.48 -22.02
C TYR A 79 -28.74 -9.81 -21.58
N ILE A 80 -29.39 -10.53 -20.65
CA ILE A 80 -28.90 -11.82 -20.11
C ILE A 80 -28.80 -12.86 -21.24
N GLY A 81 -29.81 -12.95 -22.11
CA GLY A 81 -29.76 -13.87 -23.25
C GLY A 81 -28.61 -13.56 -24.22
N THR A 82 -28.31 -12.27 -24.41
CA THR A 82 -27.18 -11.81 -25.23
C THR A 82 -25.83 -12.04 -24.53
N ALA A 83 -25.74 -11.86 -23.20
CA ALA A 83 -24.53 -12.18 -22.43
C ALA A 83 -24.21 -13.68 -22.50
N VAL A 84 -25.19 -14.55 -22.25
CA VAL A 84 -25.03 -16.01 -22.40
C VAL A 84 -24.63 -16.38 -23.82
N ALA A 85 -25.21 -15.74 -24.85
CA ALA A 85 -24.80 -15.94 -26.24
C ALA A 85 -23.35 -15.52 -26.51
N ARG A 86 -22.86 -14.43 -25.89
CA ARG A 86 -21.45 -14.01 -25.96
C ARG A 86 -20.50 -15.02 -25.34
N TYR A 87 -20.81 -15.53 -24.14
CA TYR A 87 -20.00 -16.59 -23.50
C TYR A 87 -20.01 -17.91 -24.29
N ARG A 88 -21.07 -18.17 -25.06
CA ARG A 88 -21.20 -19.33 -25.96
C ARG A 88 -20.67 -19.09 -27.39
N LEU A 89 -20.29 -17.86 -27.74
CA LEU A 89 -19.95 -17.42 -29.11
C LEU A 89 -21.01 -17.79 -30.19
N GLN A 90 -22.27 -17.92 -29.81
CA GLN A 90 -23.37 -18.31 -30.71
C GLN A 90 -24.25 -17.11 -31.09
N ALA A 91 -24.90 -17.17 -32.26
CA ALA A 91 -25.86 -16.15 -32.67
C ALA A 91 -27.15 -16.28 -31.84
N VAL A 92 -27.65 -15.16 -31.31
CA VAL A 92 -28.91 -15.10 -30.56
C VAL A 92 -30.07 -14.68 -31.46
N ARG A 93 -31.21 -15.36 -31.33
CA ARG A 93 -32.50 -14.95 -31.91
C ARG A 93 -33.60 -15.07 -30.87
N TRP A 94 -34.56 -14.16 -30.98
CA TRP A 94 -35.70 -14.02 -30.07
C TRP A 94 -36.99 -14.28 -30.85
N PHE A 95 -37.86 -15.09 -30.25
CA PHE A 95 -39.18 -15.46 -30.79
C PHE A 95 -40.24 -15.32 -29.70
N TYR A 96 -41.43 -14.84 -30.08
CA TYR A 96 -42.62 -14.99 -29.25
C TYR A 96 -43.10 -16.44 -29.27
N ARG A 97 -43.84 -16.87 -28.24
CA ARG A 97 -44.30 -18.27 -28.08
C ARG A 97 -44.97 -18.83 -29.35
N ASP A 98 -45.85 -18.06 -29.98
CA ASP A 98 -46.63 -18.50 -31.13
C ASP A 98 -45.79 -18.62 -32.42
N GLU A 99 -44.65 -17.94 -32.47
CA GLU A 99 -43.68 -17.98 -33.58
C GLU A 99 -42.73 -19.20 -33.51
N LEU A 100 -42.73 -19.96 -32.41
CA LEU A 100 -41.83 -21.12 -32.23
C LEU A 100 -42.16 -22.31 -33.14
N ARG A 101 -43.35 -22.33 -33.77
CA ARG A 101 -43.77 -23.38 -34.71
C ARG A 101 -42.86 -23.37 -35.94
N GLY A 102 -41.97 -24.36 -36.04
CA GLY A 102 -40.95 -24.45 -37.10
C GLY A 102 -39.53 -24.05 -36.65
N VAL A 103 -39.36 -23.56 -35.41
CA VAL A 103 -38.05 -23.32 -34.78
C VAL A 103 -37.69 -24.42 -33.79
N LEU A 104 -38.66 -24.90 -33.02
CA LEU A 104 -38.54 -26.00 -32.06
C LEU A 104 -39.47 -27.16 -32.43
N SER A 105 -39.20 -28.35 -31.92
CA SER A 105 -40.08 -29.52 -32.10
C SER A 105 -41.40 -29.38 -31.33
N ALA A 106 -42.44 -30.09 -31.77
CA ALA A 106 -43.73 -30.08 -31.09
C ALA A 106 -43.65 -30.55 -29.61
N ALA A 107 -42.72 -31.48 -29.31
CA ALA A 107 -42.48 -31.96 -27.95
C ALA A 107 -41.82 -30.88 -27.06
N GLU A 108 -40.83 -30.15 -27.59
CA GLU A 108 -40.22 -29.02 -26.87
C GLU A 108 -41.24 -27.90 -26.64
N ILE A 109 -42.07 -27.57 -27.64
CA ILE A 109 -43.12 -26.55 -27.51
C ILE A 109 -44.16 -26.95 -26.46
N ALA A 110 -44.53 -28.23 -26.39
CA ALA A 110 -45.45 -28.76 -25.38
C ALA A 110 -44.84 -28.73 -23.95
N ALA A 111 -43.52 -28.86 -23.82
CA ALA A 111 -42.82 -28.79 -22.53
C ALA A 111 -42.68 -27.36 -21.96
N LEU A 112 -42.99 -26.31 -22.75
CA LEU A 112 -42.91 -24.92 -22.29
C LEU A 112 -44.18 -24.50 -21.51
N PRO A 113 -44.07 -24.04 -20.25
CA PRO A 113 -45.22 -23.62 -19.45
C PRO A 113 -46.09 -22.57 -20.15
N ALA A 114 -47.41 -22.73 -20.14
CA ALA A 114 -48.38 -21.87 -20.85
C ALA A 114 -48.65 -20.52 -20.14
N HIS A 115 -47.60 -19.87 -19.65
CA HIS A 115 -47.65 -18.67 -18.81
C HIS A 115 -46.66 -17.60 -19.30
N TYR A 116 -46.78 -16.38 -18.75
CA TYR A 116 -46.02 -15.20 -19.18
C TYR A 116 -44.49 -15.38 -19.19
N SER A 117 -43.96 -16.24 -18.32
CA SER A 117 -42.53 -16.62 -18.25
C SER A 117 -41.96 -17.27 -19.50
N SER A 118 -42.82 -17.75 -20.41
CA SER A 118 -42.45 -18.32 -21.71
C SER A 118 -43.11 -17.56 -22.88
N SER A 119 -43.42 -16.27 -22.68
CA SER A 119 -43.98 -15.39 -23.72
C SER A 119 -42.97 -15.02 -24.80
N ILE A 120 -41.69 -14.89 -24.42
CA ILE A 120 -40.55 -14.68 -25.31
C ILE A 120 -39.43 -15.66 -24.95
N ILE A 121 -38.75 -16.21 -25.95
CA ILE A 121 -37.69 -17.21 -25.74
C ILE A 121 -36.40 -16.81 -26.48
N CYS A 122 -35.29 -16.95 -25.76
CA CYS A 122 -33.94 -16.84 -26.32
C CYS A 122 -33.57 -18.16 -26.99
N THR A 123 -33.17 -18.11 -28.26
CA THR A 123 -32.68 -19.29 -29.00
C THR A 123 -31.27 -19.03 -29.49
N PHE A 124 -30.41 -20.03 -29.37
CA PHE A 124 -29.04 -19.99 -29.88
C PHE A 124 -28.97 -20.72 -31.21
N TRP A 125 -28.30 -20.12 -32.20
CA TRP A 125 -28.27 -20.63 -33.56
C TRP A 125 -26.85 -20.97 -34.00
N GLU A 126 -26.74 -22.14 -34.61
CA GLU A 126 -25.51 -22.65 -35.22
C GLU A 126 -25.85 -23.14 -36.64
N ARG A 127 -25.08 -22.74 -37.65
CA ARG A 127 -25.26 -23.14 -39.06
C ARG A 127 -26.71 -23.04 -39.59
N GLY A 128 -27.44 -22.01 -39.15
CA GLY A 128 -28.82 -21.77 -39.57
C GLY A 128 -29.87 -22.72 -38.96
N ARG A 129 -29.54 -23.46 -37.90
CA ARG A 129 -30.47 -24.26 -37.10
C ARG A 129 -30.46 -23.82 -35.63
N CYS A 130 -31.54 -24.06 -34.91
CA CYS A 130 -31.60 -23.86 -33.47
C CYS A 130 -30.75 -24.94 -32.77
N ALA A 131 -29.72 -24.54 -32.04
CA ALA A 131 -28.82 -25.40 -31.28
C ALA A 131 -29.23 -25.55 -29.80
N GLY A 132 -30.24 -24.79 -29.37
CA GLY A 132 -30.78 -24.82 -28.02
C GLY A 132 -31.53 -23.54 -27.68
N HIS A 133 -32.27 -23.56 -26.57
CA HIS A 133 -33.03 -22.41 -26.09
C HIS A 133 -32.76 -22.14 -24.60
N PHE A 134 -32.96 -20.89 -24.20
CA PHE A 134 -32.80 -20.40 -22.83
C PHE A 134 -33.96 -19.47 -22.47
N ARG A 135 -34.31 -19.40 -21.19
CA ARG A 135 -35.50 -18.69 -20.70
C ARG A 135 -35.13 -17.65 -19.64
N PRO A 136 -34.41 -16.56 -19.98
CA PRO A 136 -34.04 -15.52 -19.02
C PRO A 136 -35.27 -14.95 -18.31
N LEU A 137 -36.37 -14.73 -19.05
CA LEU A 137 -37.61 -14.20 -18.49
C LEU A 137 -38.17 -15.07 -17.35
N ALA A 138 -38.05 -16.40 -17.40
CA ALA A 138 -38.52 -17.25 -16.31
C ALA A 138 -37.74 -16.97 -15.01
N ILE A 139 -36.41 -16.87 -15.10
CA ILE A 139 -35.51 -16.62 -13.96
C ILE A 139 -35.75 -15.21 -13.38
N LEU A 140 -35.93 -14.21 -14.24
CA LEU A 140 -36.26 -12.84 -13.83
C LEU A 140 -37.56 -12.76 -13.03
N LEU A 141 -38.59 -13.51 -13.45
CA LEU A 141 -39.88 -13.52 -12.77
C LEU A 141 -39.83 -14.33 -11.47
N GLU A 142 -39.11 -15.45 -11.45
CA GLU A 142 -38.88 -16.26 -10.24
C GLU A 142 -38.22 -15.38 -9.15
N LEU A 143 -37.15 -14.66 -9.49
CA LEU A 143 -36.41 -13.80 -8.55
C LEU A 143 -37.17 -12.54 -8.11
N LEU A 144 -38.13 -12.05 -8.89
CA LEU A 144 -38.95 -10.89 -8.53
C LEU A 144 -40.22 -11.28 -7.75
N PHE A 145 -40.85 -12.40 -8.08
CA PHE A 145 -42.23 -12.72 -7.68
C PHE A 145 -42.37 -14.00 -6.85
N GLU A 146 -41.52 -15.00 -7.06
CA GLU A 146 -41.60 -16.31 -6.38
C GLU A 146 -40.63 -16.38 -5.19
N THR A 147 -40.85 -17.30 -4.24
CA THR A 147 -39.94 -17.48 -3.10
C THR A 147 -38.54 -17.82 -3.65
N PRO A 148 -37.50 -16.99 -3.43
CA PRO A 148 -36.25 -17.17 -4.17
C PRO A 148 -35.62 -18.52 -3.84
N GLY A 149 -35.50 -19.38 -4.85
CA GLY A 149 -34.60 -20.53 -4.77
C GLY A 149 -33.15 -20.05 -4.68
N GLU A 150 -32.24 -20.97 -4.37
CA GLU A 150 -30.79 -20.69 -4.34
C GLU A 150 -30.24 -20.20 -5.70
N ARG A 151 -30.99 -20.44 -6.79
CA ARG A 151 -30.56 -20.29 -8.18
C ARG A 151 -30.80 -18.88 -8.73
N GLY A 152 -29.76 -18.05 -8.64
CA GLY A 152 -29.76 -16.70 -9.23
C GLY A 152 -29.53 -16.62 -10.74
N VAL A 153 -29.57 -15.40 -11.29
CA VAL A 153 -29.29 -15.09 -12.71
C VAL A 153 -27.90 -15.57 -13.12
N LEU A 154 -26.85 -15.26 -12.35
CA LEU A 154 -25.50 -15.75 -12.64
C LEU A 154 -25.44 -17.29 -12.60
N ALA A 155 -26.10 -17.94 -11.64
CA ALA A 155 -26.10 -19.40 -11.56
C ALA A 155 -26.78 -20.05 -12.77
N ALA A 156 -27.97 -19.56 -13.16
CA ALA A 156 -28.70 -20.07 -14.32
C ALA A 156 -28.01 -19.76 -15.66
N ALA A 157 -27.38 -18.59 -15.79
CA ALA A 157 -26.53 -18.25 -16.93
C ALA A 157 -25.26 -19.11 -16.98
N SER A 158 -24.57 -19.26 -15.84
CA SER A 158 -23.38 -20.10 -15.71
C SER A 158 -23.68 -21.54 -16.05
N GLU A 159 -24.84 -22.07 -15.67
CA GLU A 159 -25.26 -23.42 -16.05
C GLU A 159 -25.58 -23.51 -17.56
N ALA A 160 -26.22 -22.50 -18.15
CA ALA A 160 -26.42 -22.43 -19.60
C ALA A 160 -25.10 -22.28 -20.39
N ILE A 161 -24.04 -21.75 -19.76
CA ILE A 161 -22.67 -21.65 -20.29
C ILE A 161 -21.89 -22.97 -20.07
N GLN A 162 -21.95 -23.55 -18.87
CA GLN A 162 -21.28 -24.82 -18.50
C GLN A 162 -21.84 -26.01 -19.29
N ARG A 163 -23.18 -26.07 -19.49
CA ARG A 163 -23.84 -27.00 -20.42
C ARG A 163 -23.38 -26.81 -21.89
N SER A 164 -22.53 -25.83 -22.18
CA SER A 164 -22.06 -25.45 -23.52
C SER A 164 -20.52 -25.39 -23.65
N ALA A 165 -19.79 -25.93 -22.66
CA ALA A 165 -18.34 -26.14 -22.62
C ALA A 165 -17.41 -24.91 -22.55
N GLN A 166 -16.33 -25.07 -21.79
CA GLN A 166 -15.14 -24.21 -21.87
C GLN A 166 -14.41 -24.45 -23.20
N LEU A 167 -14.17 -23.40 -23.97
CA LEU A 167 -13.47 -23.48 -25.25
C LEU A 167 -12.00 -23.91 -25.05
N PRO A 168 -11.51 -24.94 -25.76
CA PRO A 168 -10.10 -25.34 -25.70
C PRO A 168 -9.17 -24.24 -26.23
N LEU A 169 -8.05 -24.04 -25.54
CA LEU A 169 -6.95 -23.16 -25.98
C LEU A 169 -5.94 -24.00 -26.75
N LEU A 170 -5.39 -23.47 -27.85
CA LEU A 170 -4.27 -24.08 -28.57
C LEU A 170 -2.95 -23.49 -28.08
N ARG A 171 -2.03 -24.31 -27.59
CA ARG A 171 -0.71 -23.92 -27.07
C ARG A 171 0.44 -24.33 -27.99
N PRO A 172 1.53 -23.54 -28.09
CA PRO A 172 2.71 -23.96 -28.85
C PRO A 172 3.36 -25.18 -28.17
N PRO A 173 3.83 -26.18 -28.94
CA PRO A 173 4.50 -27.36 -28.38
C PRO A 173 5.85 -26.96 -27.73
N ALA A 174 6.20 -27.62 -26.63
CA ALA A 174 7.48 -27.39 -25.97
C ALA A 174 8.65 -27.80 -26.89
N SER A 175 9.67 -26.93 -27.00
CA SER A 175 10.84 -27.14 -27.85
C SER A 175 11.49 -28.50 -27.60
N GLY A 176 11.55 -29.34 -28.64
CA GLY A 176 12.17 -30.68 -28.62
C GLY A 176 11.18 -31.86 -28.70
N ALA A 177 9.87 -31.63 -28.54
CA ALA A 177 8.87 -32.69 -28.66
C ALA A 177 8.54 -33.05 -30.12
N ALA A 178 9.45 -33.78 -30.79
CA ALA A 178 9.16 -34.41 -32.07
C ALA A 178 8.09 -35.50 -31.90
N MET A 179 6.82 -35.19 -32.19
CA MET A 179 5.75 -36.18 -32.16
C MET A 179 5.97 -37.25 -33.24
N SER A 180 6.35 -38.45 -32.80
CA SER A 180 6.35 -39.66 -33.62
C SER A 180 4.93 -39.98 -34.08
N THR A 181 4.61 -39.68 -35.34
CA THR A 181 3.34 -40.01 -35.99
C THR A 181 3.27 -41.49 -36.41
N SER A 182 3.44 -42.41 -35.45
CA SER A 182 3.29 -43.84 -35.68
C SER A 182 1.82 -44.27 -35.63
N ALA A 183 1.24 -44.60 -36.80
CA ALA A 183 -0.03 -45.32 -36.99
C ALA A 183 -1.25 -44.76 -36.21
N ALA A 184 -1.82 -43.61 -36.56
CA ALA A 184 -2.68 -43.39 -37.74
C ALA A 184 -4.04 -44.13 -37.70
N ASP A 185 -4.94 -43.67 -36.83
CA ASP A 185 -6.37 -43.62 -37.18
C ASP A 185 -6.52 -42.54 -38.28
N ALA A 186 -7.33 -42.81 -39.31
CA ALA A 186 -7.62 -41.84 -40.36
C ALA A 186 -8.14 -40.50 -39.77
N ARG A 187 -8.89 -40.56 -38.66
CA ARG A 187 -9.42 -39.40 -37.95
C ARG A 187 -8.33 -38.55 -37.30
N THR A 188 -7.32 -39.17 -36.67
CA THR A 188 -6.21 -38.43 -36.03
C THR A 188 -5.33 -37.74 -37.07
N SER A 189 -5.13 -38.37 -38.24
CA SER A 189 -4.45 -37.73 -39.38
C SER A 189 -5.25 -36.56 -39.96
N ALA A 190 -6.58 -36.64 -40.01
CA ALA A 190 -7.43 -35.54 -40.49
C ALA A 190 -7.39 -34.32 -39.56
N LEU A 191 -7.41 -34.51 -38.24
CA LEU A 191 -7.33 -33.40 -37.27
C LEU A 191 -5.97 -32.69 -37.32
N TYR A 192 -4.86 -33.43 -37.40
CA TYR A 192 -3.54 -32.82 -37.59
C TYR A 192 -3.43 -32.05 -38.91
N ARG A 193 -3.99 -32.60 -40.00
CA ARG A 193 -4.06 -31.92 -41.31
C ARG A 193 -4.88 -30.64 -41.25
N LEU A 194 -6.04 -30.66 -40.59
CA LEU A 194 -6.88 -29.47 -40.39
C LEU A 194 -6.12 -28.38 -39.63
N GLY A 195 -5.40 -28.75 -38.57
CA GLY A 195 -4.51 -27.84 -37.86
C GLY A 195 -3.47 -27.23 -38.81
N SER A 196 -2.72 -28.08 -39.51
CA SER A 196 -1.63 -27.65 -40.40
C SER A 196 -2.11 -26.73 -41.53
N LEU A 197 -3.23 -27.05 -42.17
CA LEU A 197 -3.80 -26.20 -43.21
C LEU A 197 -4.32 -24.87 -42.64
N ALA A 198 -4.95 -24.90 -41.46
CA ALA A 198 -5.45 -23.68 -40.80
C ALA A 198 -4.31 -22.77 -40.32
N GLY A 199 -3.24 -23.34 -39.76
CA GLY A 199 -2.05 -22.61 -39.30
C GLY A 199 -1.28 -21.95 -40.45
N ALA A 200 -1.09 -22.68 -41.56
CA ALA A 200 -0.41 -22.14 -42.74
C ALA A 200 -1.22 -20.99 -43.39
N HIS A 201 -2.55 -21.15 -43.50
CA HIS A 201 -3.44 -20.13 -44.06
C HIS A 201 -3.57 -18.90 -43.14
N PHE A 202 -3.59 -19.12 -41.82
CA PHE A 202 -3.50 -18.05 -40.82
C PHE A 202 -2.20 -17.26 -40.96
N ALA A 203 -1.06 -17.94 -41.00
CA ALA A 203 0.24 -17.29 -41.13
C ALA A 203 0.36 -16.46 -42.42
N MET A 204 -0.17 -16.97 -43.54
CA MET A 204 -0.29 -16.22 -44.78
C MET A 204 -1.08 -14.91 -44.61
N CYS A 205 -2.28 -14.96 -44.00
CA CYS A 205 -3.10 -13.77 -43.77
C CYS A 205 -2.41 -12.75 -42.85
N CYS A 206 -1.64 -13.21 -41.86
CA CYS A 206 -0.84 -12.34 -41.01
C CYS A 206 0.27 -11.64 -41.81
N ARG A 207 1.14 -12.41 -42.48
CA ARG A 207 2.29 -11.88 -43.24
C ARG A 207 1.89 -10.99 -44.41
N MET A 208 0.79 -11.30 -45.10
CA MET A 208 0.36 -10.59 -46.31
C MET A 208 -0.55 -9.39 -46.04
N SER A 209 -1.16 -9.28 -44.85
CA SER A 209 -2.14 -8.21 -44.57
C SER A 209 -2.02 -7.63 -43.16
N LEU A 210 -2.16 -8.45 -42.12
CA LEU A 210 -2.32 -7.93 -40.75
C LEU A 210 -1.04 -7.30 -40.18
N GLU A 211 0.14 -7.83 -40.49
CA GLU A 211 1.43 -7.22 -40.11
C GLU A 211 1.66 -5.85 -40.75
N ALA A 212 1.17 -5.67 -41.99
CA ALA A 212 1.19 -4.39 -42.71
C ALA A 212 0.04 -3.44 -42.28
N GLY A 213 -0.82 -3.85 -41.36
CA GLY A 213 -1.98 -3.07 -40.90
C GLY A 213 -3.15 -3.01 -41.89
N ALA A 214 -3.13 -3.81 -42.97
CA ALA A 214 -4.24 -3.92 -43.91
C ALA A 214 -5.40 -4.76 -43.32
N PRO A 215 -6.67 -4.47 -43.66
CA PRO A 215 -7.79 -5.27 -43.20
C PRO A 215 -7.71 -6.69 -43.76
N ALA A 216 -8.06 -7.69 -42.96
CA ALA A 216 -8.23 -9.06 -43.47
C ALA A 216 -9.53 -9.16 -44.27
N GLU A 217 -9.45 -9.71 -45.48
CA GLU A 217 -10.61 -10.05 -46.31
C GLU A 217 -10.91 -11.57 -46.25
N PRO A 218 -12.14 -12.02 -46.59
CA PRO A 218 -12.46 -13.43 -46.68
C PRO A 218 -11.62 -14.16 -47.75
N LEU A 219 -10.79 -15.11 -47.31
CA LEU A 219 -9.87 -15.89 -48.15
C LEU A 219 -10.09 -17.39 -47.94
N LEU A 220 -10.41 -18.10 -49.03
CA LEU A 220 -10.63 -19.55 -49.05
C LEU A 220 -9.42 -20.27 -49.65
N ALA A 221 -8.78 -21.15 -48.89
CA ALA A 221 -7.83 -22.14 -49.41
C ALA A 221 -8.51 -23.51 -49.55
N LEU A 222 -8.26 -24.20 -50.66
CA LEU A 222 -8.72 -25.57 -50.93
C LEU A 222 -7.50 -26.45 -51.26
N GLU A 223 -7.35 -27.59 -50.57
CA GLU A 223 -6.31 -28.60 -50.78
C GLU A 223 -6.90 -29.78 -51.56
N ALA A 224 -6.31 -30.11 -52.71
CA ALA A 224 -6.69 -31.25 -53.55
C ALA A 224 -6.09 -32.58 -53.02
N GLN A 225 -6.54 -33.72 -53.57
CA GLN A 225 -6.05 -35.04 -53.11
C GLN A 225 -4.53 -35.24 -53.23
N ASP A 226 -3.92 -34.64 -54.25
CA ASP A 226 -2.46 -34.61 -54.51
C ASP A 226 -1.67 -33.65 -53.62
N GLY A 227 -2.37 -32.84 -52.79
CA GLY A 227 -1.77 -31.82 -51.93
C GLY A 227 -1.59 -30.44 -52.58
N ALA A 228 -1.98 -30.26 -53.84
CA ALA A 228 -1.99 -28.94 -54.47
C ALA A 228 -3.00 -28.01 -53.78
N ARG A 229 -2.65 -26.73 -53.62
CA ARG A 229 -3.49 -25.73 -52.94
C ARG A 229 -3.91 -24.62 -53.88
N ILE A 230 -5.19 -24.27 -53.85
CA ILE A 230 -5.77 -23.13 -54.58
C ILE A 230 -6.28 -22.14 -53.54
N ILE A 231 -5.90 -20.87 -53.67
CA ILE A 231 -6.40 -19.76 -52.85
C ILE A 231 -7.36 -18.93 -53.71
N LEU A 232 -8.51 -18.60 -53.13
CA LEU A 232 -9.56 -17.79 -53.74
C LEU A 232 -9.89 -16.63 -52.78
N ASP A 233 -9.86 -15.40 -53.30
CA ASP A 233 -10.51 -14.28 -52.64
C ASP A 233 -12.04 -14.37 -52.78
N GLY A 234 -12.74 -13.57 -51.98
CA GLY A 234 -14.20 -13.58 -51.96
C GLY A 234 -14.88 -13.01 -53.22
N ALA A 235 -14.16 -12.31 -54.11
CA ALA A 235 -14.69 -11.89 -55.42
C ALA A 235 -14.58 -13.04 -56.46
N ALA A 236 -13.50 -13.82 -56.42
CA ALA A 236 -13.32 -15.03 -57.20
C ALA A 236 -14.24 -16.19 -56.76
N ALA A 237 -14.77 -16.14 -55.54
CA ALA A 237 -15.69 -17.16 -55.00
C ALA A 237 -17.13 -17.05 -55.55
N GLY A 238 -17.58 -15.87 -55.99
CA GLY A 238 -18.90 -15.64 -56.59
C GLY A 238 -19.41 -14.20 -56.45
N GLY A 239 -20.47 -13.85 -57.18
CA GLY A 239 -21.09 -12.53 -57.08
C GLY A 239 -22.07 -12.41 -55.91
N GLY A 240 -21.79 -11.53 -54.94
CA GLY A 240 -22.64 -11.30 -53.77
C GLY A 240 -21.83 -10.91 -52.53
N ASP A 241 -22.27 -11.36 -51.35
CA ASP A 241 -21.49 -11.28 -50.12
C ASP A 241 -20.23 -12.18 -50.23
N PRO A 242 -19.01 -11.63 -50.19
CA PRO A 242 -17.76 -12.38 -50.36
C PRO A 242 -17.59 -13.50 -49.34
N LEU A 243 -18.03 -13.31 -48.09
CA LEU A 243 -17.93 -14.31 -47.03
C LEU A 243 -18.92 -15.46 -47.27
N ALA A 244 -20.15 -15.14 -47.67
CA ALA A 244 -21.17 -16.14 -48.00
C ALA A 244 -20.77 -16.99 -49.20
N ALA A 245 -20.18 -16.39 -50.24
CA ALA A 245 -19.67 -17.09 -51.42
C ALA A 245 -18.56 -18.10 -51.06
N CYS A 246 -17.54 -17.65 -50.32
CA CYS A 246 -16.48 -18.52 -49.82
C CYS A 246 -17.02 -19.66 -48.94
N ARG A 247 -17.96 -19.37 -48.04
CA ARG A 247 -18.53 -20.37 -47.12
C ARG A 247 -19.40 -21.40 -47.85
N ALA A 248 -20.18 -20.98 -48.83
CA ALA A 248 -20.95 -21.89 -49.68
C ALA A 248 -20.01 -22.86 -50.44
N ARG A 249 -18.88 -22.35 -50.94
CA ARG A 249 -17.88 -23.15 -51.65
C ARG A 249 -17.11 -24.10 -50.73
N LEU A 250 -16.78 -23.69 -49.51
CA LEU A 250 -16.20 -24.56 -48.48
C LEU A 250 -17.15 -25.71 -48.07
N GLY A 251 -18.46 -25.45 -48.02
CA GLY A 251 -19.48 -26.47 -47.71
C GLY A 251 -19.80 -27.42 -48.87
N ALA A 252 -19.51 -27.02 -50.11
CA ALA A 252 -19.78 -27.81 -51.32
C ALA A 252 -18.58 -28.70 -51.68
N ALA A 253 -18.47 -29.85 -50.99
CA ALA A 253 -17.39 -30.81 -51.21
C ALA A 253 -17.37 -31.34 -52.67
N ASP A 254 -16.31 -31.00 -53.41
CA ASP A 254 -15.94 -31.66 -54.67
C ASP A 254 -15.16 -32.94 -54.34
N ALA A 255 -15.45 -34.05 -55.03
CA ALA A 255 -14.74 -35.32 -54.87
C ALA A 255 -13.21 -35.21 -55.10
N LYS A 256 -12.74 -34.17 -55.79
CA LYS A 256 -11.31 -33.88 -56.01
C LYS A 256 -10.62 -33.16 -54.84
N GLN A 257 -11.40 -32.62 -53.89
CA GLN A 257 -10.88 -31.85 -52.76
C GLN A 257 -10.72 -32.75 -51.53
N ARG A 258 -9.65 -32.51 -50.78
CA ARG A 258 -9.27 -33.24 -49.57
C ARG A 258 -9.61 -32.47 -48.31
N ALA A 259 -9.33 -31.17 -48.31
CA ALA A 259 -9.62 -30.26 -47.22
C ALA A 259 -9.76 -28.81 -47.73
N GLY A 260 -10.26 -27.91 -46.89
CA GLY A 260 -10.33 -26.48 -47.14
C GLY A 260 -10.33 -25.66 -45.87
N VAL A 261 -9.88 -24.41 -45.95
CA VAL A 261 -9.90 -23.44 -44.84
C VAL A 261 -10.36 -22.08 -45.35
N LEU A 262 -11.36 -21.50 -44.70
CA LEU A 262 -11.79 -20.12 -44.89
C LEU A 262 -11.30 -19.25 -43.74
N ALA A 263 -10.37 -18.33 -44.03
CA ALA A 263 -9.99 -17.26 -43.13
C ALA A 263 -10.88 -16.03 -43.38
N TYR A 264 -11.36 -15.39 -42.33
CA TYR A 264 -12.15 -14.16 -42.44
C TYR A 264 -12.06 -13.30 -41.18
N PRO A 265 -12.20 -11.97 -41.28
CA PRO A 265 -12.21 -11.08 -40.11
C PRO A 265 -13.41 -11.39 -39.21
N GLY A 266 -13.17 -11.40 -37.91
CA GLY A 266 -14.18 -11.50 -36.88
C GLY A 266 -13.77 -10.75 -35.63
N VAL A 267 -14.59 -10.84 -34.60
CA VAL A 267 -14.33 -10.19 -33.31
C VAL A 267 -14.66 -11.18 -32.20
N LEU A 268 -13.71 -11.40 -31.30
CA LEU A 268 -13.91 -12.25 -30.12
C LEU A 268 -14.16 -11.37 -28.89
N ASN A 269 -15.07 -11.84 -28.03
CA ASN A 269 -15.28 -11.28 -26.70
C ASN A 269 -14.49 -12.14 -25.72
N LEU A 270 -13.32 -11.67 -25.30
CA LEU A 270 -12.50 -12.33 -24.28
C LEU A 270 -12.95 -11.86 -22.88
N PRO A 271 -12.63 -12.58 -21.79
CA PRO A 271 -13.20 -12.29 -20.46
C PRO A 271 -12.98 -10.88 -19.92
N ARG A 272 -11.95 -10.17 -20.39
CA ARG A 272 -11.59 -8.82 -19.93
C ARG A 272 -11.71 -7.72 -21.02
N PHE A 273 -11.87 -8.09 -22.28
CA PHE A 273 -11.92 -7.13 -23.39
C PHE A 273 -12.45 -7.77 -24.70
N ARG A 274 -12.93 -6.91 -25.61
CA ARG A 274 -13.30 -7.28 -26.98
C ARG A 274 -12.12 -6.97 -27.90
N CYS A 275 -11.77 -7.88 -28.81
CA CYS A 275 -10.68 -7.65 -29.77
C CYS A 275 -10.94 -8.31 -31.12
N ASP A 276 -10.30 -7.76 -32.15
CA ASP A 276 -10.32 -8.33 -33.49
C ASP A 276 -9.66 -9.71 -33.48
N ALA A 277 -10.16 -10.58 -34.36
CA ALA A 277 -9.69 -11.94 -34.50
C ALA A 277 -9.75 -12.39 -35.96
N LEU A 278 -8.81 -13.25 -36.36
CA LEU A 278 -8.97 -14.00 -37.60
C LEU A 278 -9.71 -15.30 -37.27
N LEU A 279 -10.84 -15.53 -37.94
CA LEU A 279 -11.64 -16.74 -37.80
C LEU A 279 -11.30 -17.69 -38.95
N LEU A 280 -11.00 -18.94 -38.60
CA LEU A 280 -10.53 -19.98 -39.50
C LEU A 280 -11.55 -21.13 -39.46
N GLU A 281 -12.37 -21.26 -40.50
CA GLU A 281 -13.30 -22.38 -40.66
C GLU A 281 -12.64 -23.46 -41.53
N ALA A 282 -12.25 -24.58 -40.93
CA ALA A 282 -11.50 -25.66 -41.56
C ALA A 282 -12.35 -26.92 -41.73
N HIS A 283 -12.39 -27.49 -42.94
CA HIS A 283 -13.13 -28.71 -43.30
C HIS A 283 -12.19 -29.72 -43.96
N SER A 284 -12.35 -31.00 -43.65
CA SER A 284 -11.70 -32.15 -44.26
C SER A 284 -12.83 -33.04 -44.77
N TYR A 285 -12.72 -33.51 -46.01
CA TYR A 285 -13.81 -34.22 -46.67
C TYR A 285 -13.67 -35.75 -46.56
N ASP A 286 -12.44 -36.25 -46.44
CA ASP A 286 -12.15 -37.67 -46.26
C ASP A 286 -10.94 -37.93 -45.32
N PRO A 287 -11.14 -38.48 -44.11
CA PRO A 287 -12.45 -38.65 -43.45
C PRO A 287 -13.07 -37.29 -43.09
N PRO A 288 -14.41 -37.21 -42.97
CA PRO A 288 -15.11 -35.96 -42.71
C PRO A 288 -14.81 -35.41 -41.32
N ALA A 289 -14.17 -34.25 -41.27
CA ALA A 289 -13.85 -33.53 -40.03
C ALA A 289 -13.95 -32.01 -40.23
N ARG A 290 -14.27 -31.29 -39.17
CA ARG A 290 -14.34 -29.83 -39.12
C ARG A 290 -13.69 -29.31 -37.84
N ALA A 291 -13.08 -28.13 -37.95
CA ALA A 291 -12.68 -27.30 -36.82
C ALA A 291 -12.97 -25.82 -37.14
N VAL A 292 -13.28 -25.02 -36.12
CA VAL A 292 -13.29 -23.55 -36.23
C VAL A 292 -12.32 -23.02 -35.18
N ILE A 293 -11.33 -22.24 -35.60
CA ILE A 293 -10.31 -21.66 -34.73
C ILE A 293 -10.43 -20.14 -34.82
N GLY A 294 -10.47 -19.47 -33.66
CA GLY A 294 -10.39 -18.01 -33.58
C GLY A 294 -9.06 -17.59 -32.99
N VAL A 295 -8.32 -16.75 -33.71
CA VAL A 295 -7.03 -16.21 -33.25
C VAL A 295 -7.17 -14.70 -33.02
N PRO A 296 -7.22 -14.25 -31.76
CA PRO A 296 -7.28 -12.82 -31.45
C PRO A 296 -5.93 -12.13 -31.72
N TYR A 297 -5.97 -10.88 -32.20
CA TYR A 297 -4.77 -10.10 -32.52
C TYR A 297 -4.91 -8.61 -32.15
N ARG A 298 -3.78 -7.91 -32.10
CA ARG A 298 -3.67 -6.44 -32.04
C ARG A 298 -3.22 -5.93 -33.41
N ALA A 299 -3.97 -5.01 -33.99
CA ALA A 299 -3.66 -4.45 -35.31
C ALA A 299 -2.37 -3.61 -35.29
N ALA A 300 -1.60 -3.63 -36.40
CA ALA A 300 -0.28 -3.01 -36.48
C ALA A 300 -0.24 -1.50 -36.21
N HIS A 301 -1.35 -0.79 -36.42
CA HIS A 301 -1.46 0.66 -36.22
C HIS A 301 -1.68 1.07 -34.75
N LEU A 302 -1.88 0.11 -33.84
CA LEU A 302 -2.09 0.37 -32.41
C LEU A 302 -0.75 0.45 -31.66
N PRO A 303 -0.68 1.17 -30.51
CA PRO A 303 0.57 1.26 -29.74
C PRO A 303 1.13 -0.12 -29.35
N GLY A 304 2.45 -0.27 -29.45
CA GLY A 304 3.10 -1.59 -29.30
C GLY A 304 2.99 -2.51 -30.51
N GLY A 305 2.50 -2.02 -31.65
CA GLY A 305 2.54 -2.72 -32.94
C GLY A 305 1.67 -3.97 -33.04
N PHE A 306 1.88 -4.75 -34.11
CA PHE A 306 1.15 -5.99 -34.35
C PHE A 306 1.50 -7.04 -33.29
N ALA A 307 0.49 -7.73 -32.76
CA ALA A 307 0.69 -8.86 -31.85
C ALA A 307 -0.42 -9.91 -31.98
N LEU A 308 -0.09 -11.15 -31.62
CA LEU A 308 -0.97 -12.30 -31.59
C LEU A 308 -1.27 -12.72 -30.14
N HIS A 309 -2.49 -13.19 -29.89
CA HIS A 309 -2.93 -13.67 -28.59
C HIS A 309 -3.37 -15.14 -28.67
N GLN A 310 -3.80 -15.71 -27.53
CA GLN A 310 -4.05 -17.15 -27.42
C GLN A 310 -5.14 -17.63 -28.39
N ALA A 311 -4.76 -18.51 -29.33
CA ALA A 311 -5.70 -19.13 -30.26
C ALA A 311 -6.69 -20.06 -29.52
N ARG A 312 -7.96 -20.03 -29.94
CA ARG A 312 -9.06 -20.76 -29.29
C ARG A 312 -9.83 -21.62 -30.28
N VAL A 313 -10.11 -22.86 -29.92
CA VAL A 313 -10.97 -23.77 -30.70
C VAL A 313 -12.43 -23.44 -30.39
N LEU A 314 -13.13 -22.87 -31.37
CA LEU A 314 -14.53 -22.47 -31.26
C LEU A 314 -15.48 -23.65 -31.57
N GLU A 315 -15.08 -24.51 -32.51
CA GLU A 315 -15.75 -25.78 -32.83
C GLU A 315 -14.70 -26.85 -33.15
N SER A 316 -14.96 -28.11 -32.82
CA SER A 316 -14.19 -29.25 -33.35
C SER A 316 -15.06 -30.51 -33.44
N SER A 317 -14.81 -31.31 -34.48
CA SER A 317 -15.39 -32.64 -34.71
C SER A 317 -14.59 -33.79 -34.07
N GLY A 318 -13.41 -33.49 -33.51
CA GLY A 318 -12.61 -34.41 -32.72
C GLY A 318 -13.10 -34.53 -31.28
N ARG A 319 -12.68 -35.56 -30.57
CA ARG A 319 -12.89 -35.63 -29.12
C ARG A 319 -11.96 -34.66 -28.40
N ARG A 320 -12.25 -34.35 -27.14
CA ARG A 320 -11.41 -33.44 -26.32
C ARG A 320 -9.98 -33.95 -26.14
N GLU A 321 -9.80 -35.27 -26.16
CA GLU A 321 -8.49 -35.96 -26.15
C GLU A 321 -7.69 -35.78 -27.46
N ASP A 322 -8.36 -35.63 -28.60
CA ASP A 322 -7.70 -35.49 -29.91
C ASP A 322 -7.19 -34.05 -30.20
N LEU A 323 -7.53 -33.08 -29.34
CA LEU A 323 -7.24 -31.66 -29.58
C LEU A 323 -5.75 -31.36 -29.61
N ALA A 324 -4.92 -32.14 -28.92
CA ALA A 324 -3.46 -32.03 -28.98
C ALA A 324 -2.91 -32.26 -30.41
N LEU A 325 -3.60 -33.01 -31.25
CA LEU A 325 -3.22 -33.22 -32.66
C LEU A 325 -3.59 -32.02 -33.53
N LEU A 326 -4.76 -31.41 -33.27
CA LEU A 326 -5.17 -30.16 -33.92
C LEU A 326 -4.22 -29.02 -33.54
N GLU A 327 -3.80 -28.97 -32.28
CA GLU A 327 -2.80 -28.05 -31.72
C GLU A 327 -1.43 -28.22 -32.38
N ALA A 328 -0.84 -29.43 -32.32
CA ALA A 328 0.45 -29.72 -32.93
C ALA A 328 0.43 -29.42 -34.45
N GLY A 329 -0.67 -29.78 -35.13
CA GLY A 329 -0.88 -29.43 -36.52
C GLY A 329 -0.90 -27.93 -36.75
N PHE A 330 -1.65 -27.16 -35.95
CA PHE A 330 -1.80 -25.70 -36.10
C PHE A 330 -0.46 -24.96 -36.02
N PHE A 331 0.36 -25.24 -35.01
CA PHE A 331 1.67 -24.60 -34.89
C PHE A 331 2.66 -25.06 -35.97
N ALA A 332 2.67 -26.35 -36.33
CA ALA A 332 3.47 -26.84 -37.47
C ALA A 332 3.01 -26.21 -38.80
N GLY A 333 1.73 -25.87 -38.94
CA GLY A 333 1.18 -25.11 -40.05
C GLY A 333 1.74 -23.69 -40.12
N ILE A 334 1.73 -22.98 -38.99
CA ILE A 334 2.27 -21.61 -38.88
C ILE A 334 3.75 -21.57 -39.31
N ASP A 335 4.56 -22.49 -38.77
CA ASP A 335 6.00 -22.53 -39.07
C ASP A 335 6.33 -23.12 -40.46
N SER A 336 5.35 -23.70 -41.16
CA SER A 336 5.53 -24.10 -42.57
C SER A 336 5.43 -22.94 -43.55
N PHE A 337 4.89 -21.78 -43.13
CA PHE A 337 4.78 -20.59 -43.98
C PHE A 337 6.04 -19.72 -43.87
N MET A 338 6.65 -19.38 -45.00
CA MET A 338 7.91 -18.63 -45.03
C MET A 338 7.68 -17.10 -44.97
N PRO A 339 8.43 -16.34 -44.14
CA PRO A 339 9.42 -16.80 -43.17
C PRO A 339 8.78 -17.38 -41.88
N PRO A 340 9.36 -18.45 -41.32
CA PRO A 340 8.82 -19.15 -40.14
C PRO A 340 8.97 -18.30 -38.86
N GLY A 341 8.43 -18.79 -37.74
CA GLY A 341 8.57 -18.12 -36.44
C GLY A 341 7.65 -16.91 -36.24
N LEU A 342 6.58 -16.76 -37.04
CA LEU A 342 5.54 -15.74 -36.87
C LEU A 342 5.02 -15.72 -35.41
N TRP A 343 4.70 -16.89 -34.85
CA TRP A 343 4.15 -16.95 -33.50
C TRP A 343 5.19 -16.53 -32.45
N ALA A 344 6.43 -16.98 -32.58
CA ALA A 344 7.51 -16.62 -31.66
C ALA A 344 7.88 -15.12 -31.69
N ALA A 345 7.73 -14.48 -32.85
CA ALA A 345 8.05 -13.06 -33.04
C ALA A 345 6.93 -12.10 -32.62
N SER A 346 5.67 -12.56 -32.63
CA SER A 346 4.49 -11.68 -32.44
C SER A 346 3.55 -12.07 -31.31
N PHE A 347 3.71 -13.23 -30.67
CA PHE A 347 2.86 -13.62 -29.55
C PHE A 347 3.13 -12.76 -28.29
N ALA A 348 2.05 -12.26 -27.68
CA ALA A 348 2.08 -11.57 -26.40
C ALA A 348 0.96 -12.07 -25.49
N ASP A 349 1.31 -12.54 -24.28
CA ASP A 349 0.35 -13.11 -23.32
C ASP A 349 -0.68 -12.05 -22.92
N GLU A 350 -1.96 -12.41 -23.00
CA GLU A 350 -3.10 -11.56 -22.65
C GLU A 350 -3.21 -11.24 -21.14
N ASN A 351 -2.40 -11.89 -20.30
CA ASN A 351 -2.38 -11.74 -18.85
C ASN A 351 -1.12 -11.04 -18.30
N GLU A 352 -0.12 -10.75 -19.15
CA GLU A 352 1.12 -10.09 -18.72
C GLU A 352 0.86 -8.64 -18.27
N PRO A 353 1.38 -8.18 -17.11
CA PRO A 353 1.00 -6.89 -16.53
C PRO A 353 1.20 -5.68 -17.44
N GLU A 354 2.31 -5.64 -18.19
CA GLU A 354 2.62 -4.53 -19.10
C GLU A 354 1.69 -4.51 -20.31
N ASN A 355 1.40 -5.68 -20.90
CA ASN A 355 0.45 -5.83 -22.00
C ASN A 355 -0.97 -5.49 -21.55
N LEU A 356 -1.36 -5.88 -20.32
CA LEU A 356 -2.64 -5.52 -19.72
C LEU A 356 -2.76 -3.99 -19.51
N ALA A 357 -1.75 -3.36 -18.92
CA ALA A 357 -1.73 -1.91 -18.66
C ALA A 357 -1.71 -1.08 -19.96
N MET A 358 -0.98 -1.53 -20.99
CA MET A 358 -1.01 -0.96 -22.35
C MET A 358 -2.41 -1.04 -22.96
N ARG A 359 -3.08 -2.19 -22.84
CA ARG A 359 -4.42 -2.40 -23.42
C ARG A 359 -5.53 -1.67 -22.70
N VAL A 360 -5.45 -1.52 -21.37
CA VAL A 360 -6.37 -0.66 -20.61
C VAL A 360 -6.27 0.79 -21.10
N ARG A 361 -5.04 1.32 -21.28
CA ARG A 361 -4.82 2.65 -21.88
C ARG A 361 -5.37 2.75 -23.31
N GLN A 362 -5.20 1.71 -24.14
CA GLN A 362 -5.75 1.69 -25.51
C GLN A 362 -7.28 1.65 -25.52
N GLN A 363 -7.91 0.92 -24.59
CA GLN A 363 -9.36 0.83 -24.53
C GLN A 363 -9.97 2.13 -23.99
N ALA A 364 -9.32 2.80 -23.04
CA ALA A 364 -9.65 4.17 -22.66
C ALA A 364 -9.51 5.13 -23.85
N ALA A 365 -8.34 5.16 -24.50
CA ALA A 365 -8.09 6.01 -25.66
C ALA A 365 -9.05 5.76 -26.84
N ALA A 366 -9.46 4.51 -27.09
CA ALA A 366 -10.43 4.18 -28.14
C ALA A 366 -11.87 4.58 -27.77
N LEU A 367 -12.22 4.59 -26.48
CA LEU A 367 -13.49 5.14 -26.00
C LEU A 367 -13.47 6.68 -26.07
N GLU A 368 -12.35 7.32 -25.74
CA GLU A 368 -12.13 8.77 -25.84
C GLU A 368 -12.11 9.26 -27.29
N GLN A 369 -11.39 8.61 -28.21
CA GLN A 369 -11.39 8.96 -29.64
C GLN A 369 -12.76 8.79 -30.27
N LYS A 370 -13.53 7.79 -29.81
CA LYS A 370 -14.90 7.60 -30.26
C LYS A 370 -15.84 8.68 -29.70
N ALA A 371 -15.71 9.03 -28.42
CA ALA A 371 -16.43 10.16 -27.81
C ALA A 371 -16.07 11.51 -28.47
N ALA A 372 -14.81 11.71 -28.85
CA ALA A 372 -14.35 12.89 -29.57
C ALA A 372 -14.92 12.98 -31.00
N ASN A 373 -15.07 11.85 -31.69
CA ASN A 373 -15.68 11.78 -33.02
C ASN A 373 -17.22 11.92 -32.98
N ASP A 374 -17.89 11.41 -31.94
CA ASP A 374 -19.36 11.43 -31.82
C ASP A 374 -19.92 12.75 -31.24
N GLY A 375 -19.06 13.63 -30.71
CA GLY A 375 -19.22 15.09 -30.87
C GLY A 375 -19.51 15.96 -29.64
N ASN A 376 -18.90 17.15 -29.66
CA ASN A 376 -19.48 18.45 -29.25
C ASN A 376 -20.37 18.50 -27.99
N ARG A 377 -19.75 18.50 -26.78
CA ARG A 377 -19.96 19.56 -25.75
C ARG A 377 -19.16 19.33 -24.45
N THR A 378 -18.26 20.28 -24.17
CA THR A 378 -17.96 20.84 -22.83
C THR A 378 -18.05 19.94 -21.59
N ALA A 379 -16.92 19.35 -21.20
CA ALA A 379 -16.56 19.13 -19.80
C ALA A 379 -15.22 19.86 -19.55
N SER A 380 -15.03 20.46 -18.37
CA SER A 380 -13.84 21.27 -18.06
C SER A 380 -12.64 20.37 -17.71
N PRO A 381 -11.38 20.71 -18.05
CA PRO A 381 -10.27 19.76 -17.97
C PRO A 381 -9.70 19.48 -16.57
N ASP A 382 -10.16 20.19 -15.54
CA ASP A 382 -9.41 20.35 -14.26
C ASP A 382 -9.96 19.53 -13.07
N SER A 383 -10.58 18.38 -13.30
CA SER A 383 -10.91 17.44 -12.21
C SER A 383 -9.95 16.25 -12.20
N ASP A 384 -8.87 16.36 -11.41
CA ASP A 384 -7.94 15.25 -11.18
C ASP A 384 -8.68 14.00 -10.65
N PRO A 385 -8.28 12.79 -11.08
CA PRO A 385 -8.86 11.55 -10.57
C PRO A 385 -8.56 11.39 -9.07
N HIS A 386 -9.55 10.91 -8.31
CA HIS A 386 -9.43 10.76 -6.85
C HIS A 386 -8.24 9.86 -6.49
N PRO A 387 -7.29 10.29 -5.62
CA PRO A 387 -5.97 9.65 -5.44
C PRO A 387 -5.98 8.26 -4.78
N LEU A 388 -7.16 7.67 -4.58
CA LEU A 388 -7.39 6.35 -4.00
C LEU A 388 -8.17 5.41 -4.93
N ALA A 389 -8.56 5.86 -6.13
CA ALA A 389 -9.41 5.11 -7.05
C ALA A 389 -8.81 3.76 -7.50
N ASP A 390 -7.47 3.68 -7.56
CA ASP A 390 -6.72 2.48 -7.98
C ASP A 390 -6.42 1.50 -6.82
N ILE A 391 -6.76 1.84 -5.57
CA ILE A 391 -6.39 1.04 -4.39
C ILE A 391 -7.37 -0.13 -4.19
N ARG A 392 -6.91 -1.34 -4.51
CA ARG A 392 -7.63 -2.60 -4.24
C ARG A 392 -7.21 -3.21 -2.91
N LEU A 393 -8.02 -2.99 -1.87
CA LEU A 393 -7.82 -3.63 -0.56
C LEU A 393 -8.11 -5.14 -0.58
N ALA A 394 -8.93 -5.61 -1.52
CA ALA A 394 -9.34 -7.01 -1.62
C ALA A 394 -8.19 -7.99 -1.95
N ASP A 395 -7.05 -7.47 -2.45
CA ASP A 395 -5.87 -8.27 -2.81
C ASP A 395 -4.95 -8.56 -1.60
N LEU A 396 -5.29 -8.05 -0.39
CA LEU A 396 -4.52 -8.23 0.84
C LEU A 396 -4.94 -9.49 1.63
N ASP A 397 -4.16 -10.57 1.51
CA ASP A 397 -4.29 -11.76 2.36
C ASP A 397 -3.62 -11.54 3.73
N ILE A 398 -4.43 -11.34 4.77
CA ILE A 398 -3.97 -11.07 6.13
C ILE A 398 -3.32 -12.29 6.78
N ALA A 399 -3.75 -13.51 6.45
CA ALA A 399 -3.16 -14.73 7.02
C ALA A 399 -1.72 -14.90 6.53
N VAL A 400 -1.47 -14.65 5.24
CA VAL A 400 -0.12 -14.62 4.65
C VAL A 400 0.72 -13.49 5.26
N LEU A 401 0.16 -12.29 5.39
CA LEU A 401 0.87 -11.12 5.95
C LEU A 401 1.22 -11.26 7.44
N VAL A 402 0.40 -11.97 8.23
CA VAL A 402 0.70 -12.31 9.64
C VAL A 402 1.75 -13.43 9.71
N ALA A 403 1.64 -14.46 8.87
CA ALA A 403 2.58 -15.57 8.83
C ALA A 403 4.01 -15.15 8.39
N ALA A 404 4.12 -14.09 7.60
CA ALA A 404 5.39 -13.52 7.15
C ALA A 404 6.12 -12.65 8.21
N LEU A 405 5.53 -12.41 9.40
CA LEU A 405 6.15 -11.56 10.42
C LEU A 405 7.32 -12.25 11.14
N PRO A 406 8.38 -11.51 11.51
CA PRO A 406 9.39 -11.99 12.46
C PRO A 406 8.78 -12.34 13.83
N PRO A 407 9.35 -13.29 14.59
CA PRO A 407 8.81 -13.67 15.91
C PRO A 407 8.69 -12.52 16.92
N ALA A 408 9.59 -11.54 16.85
CA ALA A 408 9.55 -10.33 17.68
C ALA A 408 8.30 -9.45 17.40
N ASP A 409 7.77 -9.51 16.17
CA ASP A 409 6.69 -8.67 15.68
C ASP A 409 5.30 -9.27 15.91
N PHE A 410 5.18 -10.54 16.34
CA PHE A 410 3.90 -11.21 16.58
C PHE A 410 3.01 -10.55 17.66
N ALA A 411 3.57 -9.64 18.47
CA ALA A 411 2.82 -8.82 19.41
C ALA A 411 2.17 -7.59 18.77
N TYR A 412 2.65 -7.12 17.61
CA TYR A 412 2.18 -5.88 16.98
C TYR A 412 0.72 -5.94 16.51
N PRO A 413 0.22 -6.97 15.80
CA PRO A 413 -1.17 -7.01 15.33
C PRO A 413 -2.21 -7.13 16.45
N LYS A 414 -1.81 -7.43 17.69
CA LYS A 414 -2.71 -7.68 18.81
C LYS A 414 -3.06 -6.38 19.53
N MET A 415 -4.36 -6.08 19.64
CA MET A 415 -4.86 -4.98 20.48
C MET A 415 -4.50 -5.23 21.96
N ARG A 416 -4.07 -4.18 22.69
CA ARG A 416 -3.93 -4.22 24.16
C ARG A 416 -5.34 -4.15 24.76
N LEU A 417 -5.62 -5.00 25.75
CA LEU A 417 -6.89 -4.99 26.47
C LEU A 417 -6.84 -3.94 27.59
N PRO A 418 -7.62 -2.85 27.55
CA PRO A 418 -7.66 -1.88 28.64
C PRO A 418 -8.59 -2.35 29.77
N GLU A 419 -8.35 -1.86 30.98
CA GLU A 419 -8.96 -2.35 32.22
C GLU A 419 -10.50 -2.26 32.26
N TRP A 420 -11.09 -1.32 31.52
CA TRP A 420 -12.54 -1.12 31.43
C TRP A 420 -13.25 -2.06 30.45
N MET A 421 -12.53 -2.67 29.50
CA MET A 421 -13.11 -3.48 28.42
C MET A 421 -13.87 -4.76 28.86
N PRO A 422 -13.52 -5.48 29.96
CA PRO A 422 -14.19 -6.71 30.38
C PRO A 422 -15.72 -6.66 30.59
N ARG A 423 -16.31 -5.46 30.64
CA ARG A 423 -17.76 -5.25 30.81
C ARG A 423 -18.41 -4.39 29.70
N ASP A 424 -17.64 -3.96 28.71
CA ASP A 424 -18.15 -3.18 27.55
C ASP A 424 -18.53 -4.15 26.40
N PRO A 425 -19.65 -3.95 25.69
CA PRO A 425 -20.02 -4.74 24.51
C PRO A 425 -18.91 -4.87 23.44
N LEU A 426 -18.01 -3.88 23.36
CA LEU A 426 -16.85 -3.86 22.47
C LEU A 426 -15.86 -5.01 22.72
N MET A 427 -15.94 -5.70 23.86
CA MET A 427 -15.25 -6.98 24.11
C MET A 427 -15.46 -8.01 23.00
N ALA A 428 -16.62 -8.01 22.33
CA ALA A 428 -16.89 -8.92 21.21
C ALA A 428 -15.83 -8.80 20.09
N ALA A 429 -15.33 -7.59 19.81
CA ALA A 429 -14.27 -7.37 18.81
C ALA A 429 -12.91 -7.95 19.26
N PHE A 430 -12.62 -7.95 20.57
CA PHE A 430 -11.42 -8.59 21.12
C PHE A 430 -11.49 -10.12 21.07
N VAL A 431 -12.68 -10.69 21.29
CA VAL A 431 -12.94 -12.14 21.15
C VAL A 431 -12.86 -12.58 19.69
N ALA A 432 -13.35 -11.76 18.74
CA ALA A 432 -13.29 -12.03 17.31
C ALA A 432 -11.91 -11.78 16.67
N MET A 433 -11.03 -10.98 17.29
CA MET A 433 -9.72 -10.59 16.76
C MET A 433 -8.84 -11.75 16.23
N PRO A 434 -8.74 -12.91 16.92
CA PRO A 434 -7.97 -14.05 16.41
C PRO A 434 -8.55 -14.68 15.14
N ALA A 435 -9.84 -14.52 14.85
CA ALA A 435 -10.48 -14.94 13.61
C ALA A 435 -10.33 -13.85 12.52
N LEU A 436 -10.56 -12.58 12.87
CA LEU A 436 -10.34 -11.44 11.97
C LEU A 436 -8.91 -11.42 11.39
N LEU A 437 -7.90 -11.76 12.19
CA LEU A 437 -6.50 -11.87 11.74
C LEU A 437 -6.17 -13.15 10.95
N ARG A 438 -7.07 -14.14 10.86
CA ARG A 438 -6.86 -15.43 10.16
C ARG A 438 -7.68 -15.59 8.89
N GLN A 439 -8.85 -14.95 8.83
CA GLN A 439 -9.83 -15.13 7.75
C GLN A 439 -10.64 -13.86 7.47
N GLY A 440 -10.29 -12.73 8.09
CA GLY A 440 -10.98 -11.46 7.86
C GLY A 440 -10.66 -10.87 6.49
N ARG A 441 -11.70 -10.39 5.80
CA ARG A 441 -11.58 -9.61 4.56
C ARG A 441 -11.23 -8.16 4.90
N VAL A 442 -10.34 -7.56 4.13
CA VAL A 442 -10.09 -6.11 4.21
C VAL A 442 -11.14 -5.37 3.37
N VAL A 443 -11.81 -4.38 3.97
CA VAL A 443 -12.75 -3.48 3.30
C VAL A 443 -12.50 -2.03 3.71
N TRP A 444 -13.06 -1.08 2.97
CA TRP A 444 -13.06 0.33 3.38
C TRP A 444 -14.08 0.58 4.51
N GLY A 445 -13.65 1.35 5.51
CA GLY A 445 -14.51 1.96 6.52
C GLY A 445 -14.20 3.45 6.66
N HIS A 446 -15.11 4.20 7.26
CA HIS A 446 -14.95 5.62 7.54
C HIS A 446 -15.41 5.95 8.96
N VAL A 447 -14.63 6.76 9.69
CA VAL A 447 -14.98 7.19 11.05
C VAL A 447 -16.19 8.12 11.03
N VAL A 448 -17.17 7.82 11.88
CA VAL A 448 -18.35 8.65 12.14
C VAL A 448 -18.10 9.50 13.38
N GLU A 449 -17.81 8.89 14.53
CA GLU A 449 -17.44 9.59 15.75
C GLU A 449 -16.27 8.83 16.43
N ALA A 450 -15.40 9.53 17.13
CA ALA A 450 -14.27 8.94 17.84
C ALA A 450 -13.88 9.81 19.03
N ASP A 451 -13.32 9.20 20.07
CA ASP A 451 -12.87 9.91 21.26
C ASP A 451 -11.92 11.08 20.88
N ARG A 452 -12.13 12.24 21.51
CA ARG A 452 -11.27 13.44 21.31
C ARG A 452 -9.81 13.16 21.68
N ALA A 453 -9.54 12.20 22.55
CA ALA A 453 -8.20 11.74 22.88
C ALA A 453 -7.48 11.15 21.66
N LEU A 454 -8.17 10.43 20.76
CA LEU A 454 -7.55 9.77 19.59
C LEU A 454 -6.96 10.76 18.58
N HIS A 455 -7.46 11.99 18.55
CA HIS A 455 -6.99 13.06 17.67
C HIS A 455 -5.72 13.77 18.22
N LYS A 456 -5.30 13.43 19.44
CA LYS A 456 -4.07 13.92 20.10
C LYS A 456 -3.10 12.76 20.31
N HIS A 457 -1.82 13.04 20.54
CA HIS A 457 -0.86 12.00 20.93
C HIS A 457 -1.16 11.43 22.33
N GLY A 458 -0.75 10.17 22.58
CA GLY A 458 -0.92 9.47 23.85
C GLY A 458 -0.66 7.96 23.72
N ASP A 459 -0.70 7.23 24.83
CA ASP A 459 -0.18 5.83 24.88
C ASP A 459 -1.27 4.74 24.84
N GLN A 460 -2.52 5.13 25.12
CA GLN A 460 -3.68 4.26 25.24
C GLN A 460 -4.65 4.46 24.07
N GLY A 461 -5.18 3.35 23.53
CA GLY A 461 -6.26 3.37 22.56
C GLY A 461 -7.62 3.65 23.21
N ALA A 462 -8.60 4.04 22.40
CA ALA A 462 -9.95 4.38 22.85
C ALA A 462 -11.01 3.89 21.85
N ALA A 463 -12.28 3.96 22.24
CA ALA A 463 -13.39 3.58 21.38
C ALA A 463 -13.72 4.69 20.35
N GLY A 464 -14.36 4.26 19.27
CA GLY A 464 -15.07 5.13 18.33
C GLY A 464 -16.01 4.30 17.47
N GLU A 465 -16.52 4.90 16.41
CA GLU A 465 -17.60 4.37 15.59
C GLU A 465 -17.25 4.53 14.11
N VAL A 466 -17.45 3.47 13.33
CA VAL A 466 -17.18 3.45 11.89
C VAL A 466 -18.41 3.02 11.11
N ILE A 467 -18.55 3.58 9.91
CA ILE A 467 -19.43 3.07 8.86
C ILE A 467 -18.58 2.33 7.82
N TYR A 468 -19.03 1.18 7.35
CA TYR A 468 -18.28 0.34 6.39
C TYR A 468 -19.24 -0.47 5.51
N ASP A 469 -18.76 -0.96 4.37
CA ASP A 469 -19.49 -1.97 3.58
C ASP A 469 -18.94 -3.35 3.91
N PRO A 470 -19.70 -4.26 4.54
CA PRO A 470 -19.28 -5.63 4.78
C PRO A 470 -18.85 -6.38 3.51
N ALA A 471 -19.43 -6.02 2.35
CA ALA A 471 -19.11 -6.60 1.04
C ALA A 471 -17.94 -5.91 0.32
N GLY A 472 -17.43 -4.77 0.84
CA GLY A 472 -16.26 -4.08 0.29
C GLY A 472 -16.43 -3.42 -1.08
N ARG A 473 -17.67 -3.10 -1.49
CA ARG A 473 -18.00 -2.50 -2.79
C ARG A 473 -18.10 -0.98 -2.75
N ALA A 474 -18.49 -0.41 -1.60
CA ALA A 474 -18.64 1.03 -1.44
C ALA A 474 -17.32 1.78 -1.68
N SER A 475 -17.38 2.85 -2.47
CA SER A 475 -16.25 3.73 -2.74
C SER A 475 -15.91 4.61 -1.54
N ALA A 476 -14.69 5.16 -1.56
CA ALA A 476 -14.22 6.13 -0.56
C ALA A 476 -15.19 7.33 -0.39
N GLN A 477 -15.70 7.86 -1.50
CA GLN A 477 -16.61 9.00 -1.51
C GLN A 477 -17.97 8.66 -0.90
N GLU A 478 -18.56 7.52 -1.27
CA GLU A 478 -19.85 7.09 -0.72
C GLU A 478 -19.78 6.83 0.79
N LEU A 479 -18.67 6.29 1.29
CA LEU A 479 -18.44 6.10 2.72
C LEU A 479 -18.25 7.43 3.46
N GLN A 480 -17.56 8.40 2.85
CA GLN A 480 -17.40 9.75 3.41
C GLN A 480 -18.73 10.50 3.51
N ASP A 481 -19.54 10.48 2.44
CA ASP A 481 -20.85 11.14 2.41
C ASP A 481 -21.83 10.47 3.39
N ALA A 482 -21.82 9.14 3.46
CA ALA A 482 -22.62 8.39 4.43
C ALA A 482 -22.17 8.64 5.88
N ALA A 483 -20.85 8.73 6.15
CA ALA A 483 -20.34 9.06 7.48
C ALA A 483 -20.71 10.48 7.93
N ALA A 484 -20.69 11.45 7.00
CA ALA A 484 -21.11 12.82 7.29
C ALA A 484 -22.59 12.89 7.69
N ARG A 485 -23.47 12.17 6.97
CA ARG A 485 -24.90 12.06 7.30
C ARG A 485 -25.15 11.29 8.60
N ALA A 486 -24.46 10.15 8.79
CA ALA A 486 -24.56 9.34 10.00
C ALA A 486 -24.16 10.12 11.26
N ARG A 487 -23.16 11.01 11.18
CA ARG A 487 -22.76 11.89 12.28
C ARG A 487 -23.88 12.87 12.70
N VAL A 488 -24.63 13.41 11.73
CA VAL A 488 -25.77 14.31 12.01
C VAL A 488 -26.95 13.53 12.62
N LEU A 489 -27.22 12.31 12.13
CA LEU A 489 -28.38 11.50 12.53
C LEU A 489 -28.03 10.45 13.61
N ARG A 490 -26.87 10.55 14.26
CA ARG A 490 -26.36 9.52 15.21
C ARG A 490 -27.34 9.22 16.33
N ALA A 491 -28.01 10.23 16.89
CA ALA A 491 -28.99 10.05 17.95
C ALA A 491 -30.20 9.20 17.51
N GLU A 492 -30.61 9.30 16.24
CA GLU A 492 -31.71 8.51 15.66
C GLU A 492 -31.26 7.10 15.30
N LEU A 493 -30.01 6.93 14.83
CA LEU A 493 -29.39 5.62 14.55
C LEU A 493 -29.26 4.72 15.78
N VAL A 494 -28.93 5.31 16.93
CA VAL A 494 -28.61 4.57 18.17
C VAL A 494 -29.85 4.39 19.07
N GLN A 495 -30.90 5.21 18.89
CA GLN A 495 -32.17 5.10 19.62
C GLN A 495 -32.77 3.67 19.70
N PRO A 496 -32.79 2.86 18.63
CA PRO A 496 -33.30 1.49 18.69
C PRO A 496 -32.50 0.59 19.65
N VAL A 497 -31.18 0.79 19.75
CA VAL A 497 -30.31 0.03 20.67
C VAL A 497 -30.53 0.47 22.11
N ALA A 498 -30.73 1.77 22.35
CA ALA A 498 -31.08 2.29 23.67
C ALA A 498 -32.39 1.69 24.19
N ALA A 499 -33.41 1.58 23.34
CA ALA A 499 -34.70 0.99 23.67
C ALA A 499 -34.56 -0.50 24.04
N VAL A 500 -33.91 -1.31 23.19
CA VAL A 500 -33.72 -2.76 23.44
C VAL A 500 -32.88 -3.02 24.70
N ALA A 501 -31.84 -2.20 24.95
CA ALA A 501 -31.05 -2.29 26.17
C ALA A 501 -31.85 -1.96 27.44
N SER A 502 -32.92 -1.17 27.34
CA SER A 502 -33.78 -0.82 28.48
C SER A 502 -34.86 -1.86 28.79
N GLU A 503 -35.22 -2.73 27.84
CA GLU A 503 -36.21 -3.82 28.04
C GLU A 503 -35.57 -5.12 28.54
N GLY A 504 -34.30 -5.38 28.22
CA GLY A 504 -33.52 -6.50 28.75
C GLY A 504 -32.96 -6.20 30.14
N GLY A 505 -33.73 -6.52 31.20
CA GLY A 505 -33.48 -6.13 32.59
C GLY A 505 -32.15 -6.59 33.24
N LEU A 506 -31.02 -6.01 32.82
CA LEU A 506 -29.71 -6.05 33.47
C LEU A 506 -29.19 -4.63 33.71
N THR A 507 -29.76 -3.96 34.70
CA THR A 507 -29.19 -2.73 35.27
C THR A 507 -27.85 -3.04 35.94
N LEU A 508 -26.75 -2.86 35.20
CA LEU A 508 -25.40 -2.79 35.78
C LEU A 508 -25.26 -1.47 36.56
N ALA A 509 -25.78 -1.47 37.79
CA ALA A 509 -25.68 -0.33 38.69
C ALA A 509 -24.22 -0.07 39.09
N GLY A 510 -23.75 1.15 38.80
CA GLY A 510 -22.47 1.69 39.26
C GLY A 510 -21.29 1.40 38.34
N HIS A 511 -21.00 2.34 37.44
CA HIS A 511 -19.97 3.37 37.65
C HIS A 511 -20.46 4.68 37.00
N ALA A 512 -20.10 5.83 37.58
CA ALA A 512 -20.54 7.13 37.08
C ALA A 512 -19.64 7.59 35.92
N ASP A 513 -20.05 7.24 34.70
CA ASP A 513 -19.88 8.00 33.45
C ASP A 513 -20.57 7.17 32.35
N ASP A 514 -21.80 7.56 32.01
CA ASP A 514 -22.81 6.71 31.38
C ASP A 514 -22.39 6.23 29.96
N PRO A 515 -22.17 4.92 29.72
CA PRO A 515 -21.72 4.44 28.44
C PRO A 515 -22.86 4.48 27.41
N SER A 516 -22.78 5.47 26.51
CA SER A 516 -23.64 5.58 25.33
C SER A 516 -23.81 4.20 24.64
N PRO A 517 -25.04 3.79 24.26
CA PRO A 517 -25.28 2.45 23.75
C PRO A 517 -24.36 2.14 22.57
N ARG A 518 -23.55 1.09 22.69
CA ARG A 518 -22.58 0.70 21.65
C ARG A 518 -23.32 0.11 20.44
N PRO A 519 -23.38 0.79 19.27
CA PRO A 519 -23.85 0.14 18.05
C PRO A 519 -22.92 -1.02 17.69
N MET A 520 -23.47 -2.19 17.39
CA MET A 520 -22.70 -3.37 16.93
C MET A 520 -23.33 -3.91 15.65
N GLY A 521 -22.75 -3.59 14.50
CA GLY A 521 -23.20 -4.06 13.19
C GLY A 521 -24.59 -3.58 12.75
N LEU A 522 -25.01 -2.37 13.15
CA LEU A 522 -26.32 -1.82 12.78
C LEU A 522 -26.39 -1.54 11.28
N SER A 523 -27.42 -2.03 10.60
CA SER A 523 -27.71 -1.65 9.21
C SER A 523 -28.04 -0.16 9.12
N VAL A 524 -27.37 0.55 8.22
CA VAL A 524 -27.57 1.99 8.00
C VAL A 524 -28.85 2.21 7.17
N PRO A 525 -29.79 3.08 7.61
CA PRO A 525 -31.00 3.40 6.86
C PRO A 525 -30.75 4.02 5.49
N GLU A 526 -31.68 3.77 4.55
CA GLU A 526 -31.61 4.30 3.18
C GLU A 526 -31.63 5.83 3.09
N SER A 527 -32.09 6.53 4.14
CA SER A 527 -31.99 8.00 4.25
C SER A 527 -30.54 8.51 4.37
N ILE A 528 -29.61 7.64 4.79
CA ILE A 528 -28.19 7.94 4.92
C ILE A 528 -27.42 7.38 3.72
N SER A 529 -27.62 6.10 3.38
CA SER A 529 -26.96 5.45 2.23
C SER A 529 -27.76 4.29 1.65
N HIS A 530 -27.76 4.16 0.32
CA HIS A 530 -28.44 3.08 -0.41
C HIS A 530 -27.59 1.79 -0.55
N CYS A 531 -26.36 1.77 -0.02
CA CYS A 531 -25.37 0.72 -0.33
C CYS A 531 -25.34 -0.47 0.65
N GLY A 532 -26.25 -0.56 1.62
CA GLY A 532 -26.27 -1.65 2.61
C GLY A 532 -25.11 -1.58 3.61
N LEU A 533 -24.68 -0.37 3.95
CA LEU A 533 -23.59 -0.12 4.89
C LEU A 533 -23.96 -0.56 6.32
N GLN A 534 -22.95 -0.92 7.10
CA GLN A 534 -23.09 -1.17 8.54
C GLN A 534 -22.37 -0.11 9.36
N PHE A 535 -22.94 0.19 10.53
CA PHE A 535 -22.45 1.13 11.52
C PHE A 535 -22.14 0.38 12.81
N THR A 536 -20.90 0.51 13.31
CA THR A 536 -20.43 -0.29 14.45
C THR A 536 -19.39 0.42 15.31
N SER A 537 -19.32 0.05 16.57
CA SER A 537 -18.29 0.46 17.51
C SER A 537 -16.99 -0.31 17.26
N VAL A 538 -15.85 0.38 17.32
CA VAL A 538 -14.51 -0.21 17.17
C VAL A 538 -13.56 0.32 18.23
N TYR A 539 -12.54 -0.48 18.56
CA TYR A 539 -11.43 -0.03 19.40
C TYR A 539 -10.25 0.42 18.51
N PHE A 540 -9.85 1.68 18.65
CA PHE A 540 -8.69 2.23 17.97
C PHE A 540 -7.43 2.00 18.81
N GLU A 541 -6.74 0.89 18.57
CA GLU A 541 -5.38 0.68 19.07
C GLU A 541 -4.43 1.66 18.36
N ARG A 542 -3.83 2.60 19.10
CA ARG A 542 -2.98 3.66 18.52
C ARG A 542 -1.83 3.13 17.67
N ARG A 543 -1.20 2.02 18.07
CA ARG A 543 -0.09 1.43 17.31
C ARG A 543 -0.50 0.94 15.92
N HIS A 544 -1.81 0.81 15.65
CA HIS A 544 -2.38 0.42 14.36
C HIS A 544 -2.72 1.63 13.48
N LEU A 545 -2.59 2.87 13.97
CA LEU A 545 -2.82 4.09 13.21
C LEU A 545 -1.51 4.74 12.74
N PRO A 546 -1.45 5.34 11.54
CA PRO A 546 -0.35 6.21 11.14
C PRO A 546 -0.14 7.32 12.18
N GLY A 547 1.11 7.58 12.59
CA GLY A 547 1.44 8.64 13.57
C GLY A 547 0.92 8.41 15.00
N GLY A 548 0.24 7.28 15.28
CA GLY A 548 -0.34 6.99 16.59
C GLY A 548 -1.59 7.81 16.96
N LYS A 549 -2.16 8.55 15.99
CA LYS A 549 -3.35 9.40 16.15
C LYS A 549 -4.32 9.23 14.98
N LEU A 550 -5.55 9.70 15.14
CA LEU A 550 -6.56 9.68 14.08
C LEU A 550 -6.45 10.96 13.24
N GLY A 551 -5.78 10.86 12.08
CA GLY A 551 -5.53 11.99 11.18
C GLY A 551 -6.54 12.18 10.05
N ALA A 552 -7.25 11.12 9.64
CA ALA A 552 -8.27 11.17 8.59
C ALA A 552 -9.44 10.20 8.89
N GLY A 553 -10.52 10.33 8.11
CA GLY A 553 -11.74 9.55 8.32
C GLY A 553 -11.75 8.17 7.67
N LEU A 554 -11.22 8.03 6.44
CA LEU A 554 -11.28 6.79 5.66
C LEU A 554 -10.12 5.84 5.99
N LEU A 555 -10.40 4.62 6.42
CA LEU A 555 -9.39 3.61 6.78
C LEU A 555 -9.80 2.18 6.40
N PRO A 556 -8.84 1.29 6.09
CA PRO A 556 -9.09 -0.14 5.91
C PRO A 556 -9.44 -0.79 7.24
N VAL A 557 -10.49 -1.61 7.22
CA VAL A 557 -10.96 -2.41 8.36
C VAL A 557 -11.03 -3.89 7.99
N LEU A 558 -10.84 -4.74 9.00
CA LEU A 558 -11.06 -6.18 8.93
C LEU A 558 -12.49 -6.52 9.35
N VAL A 559 -13.15 -7.32 8.51
CA VAL A 559 -14.52 -7.81 8.71
C VAL A 559 -14.56 -9.33 8.52
N SER A 560 -15.47 -10.02 9.18
CA SER A 560 -15.66 -11.47 9.05
C SER A 560 -17.14 -11.81 9.01
N GLU A 561 -17.55 -12.66 8.08
CA GLU A 561 -18.95 -13.11 7.97
C GLU A 561 -19.35 -13.98 9.16
N ASP A 562 -18.41 -14.73 9.75
CA ASP A 562 -18.59 -15.49 11.01
C ASP A 562 -18.75 -14.60 12.26
N HIS A 563 -18.40 -13.31 12.17
CA HIS A 563 -18.42 -12.37 13.30
C HIS A 563 -19.03 -11.01 12.87
N PRO A 564 -20.30 -10.98 12.43
CA PRO A 564 -20.92 -9.77 11.91
C PRO A 564 -20.93 -8.64 12.95
N GLY A 565 -20.67 -7.41 12.51
CA GLY A 565 -20.54 -6.24 13.38
C GLY A 565 -19.25 -6.14 14.19
N CYS A 566 -18.47 -7.22 14.33
CA CYS A 566 -17.16 -7.18 14.98
C CYS A 566 -16.09 -6.73 13.97
N VAL A 567 -15.54 -5.54 14.19
CA VAL A 567 -14.62 -4.90 13.25
C VAL A 567 -13.33 -4.49 13.96
N MET A 568 -12.20 -4.69 13.28
CA MET A 568 -10.88 -4.24 13.74
C MET A 568 -10.26 -3.34 12.68
N VAL A 569 -9.62 -2.24 13.08
CA VAL A 569 -8.81 -1.44 12.14
C VAL A 569 -7.66 -2.30 11.62
N LEU A 570 -7.43 -2.32 10.31
CA LEU A 570 -6.26 -2.99 9.75
C LEU A 570 -5.01 -2.29 10.31
N PRO A 571 -3.99 -3.00 10.83
CA PRO A 571 -2.77 -2.33 11.30
C PRO A 571 -2.03 -1.57 10.19
N ALA A 572 -1.69 -0.29 10.45
CA ALA A 572 -1.02 0.64 9.52
C ALA A 572 0.21 0.11 8.77
N ARG A 573 0.88 -0.94 9.27
CA ARG A 573 2.03 -1.56 8.60
C ARG A 573 1.69 -2.21 7.26
N TRP A 574 0.41 -2.53 7.03
CA TRP A 574 -0.11 -3.18 5.81
C TRP A 574 -0.98 -2.25 4.96
N TRP A 575 -0.97 -0.94 5.25
CA TRP A 575 -1.73 0.02 4.46
C TRP A 575 -0.97 0.37 3.16
N PRO A 576 -1.68 0.53 2.03
CA PRO A 576 -1.08 1.01 0.79
C PRO A 576 -0.42 2.38 0.96
N ASP A 577 0.73 2.60 0.32
CA ASP A 577 1.51 3.84 0.52
C ASP A 577 0.70 5.10 0.14
N ALA A 578 -0.11 5.06 -0.91
CA ALA A 578 -1.00 6.17 -1.30
C ALA A 578 -2.03 6.55 -0.20
N LEU A 579 -2.48 5.59 0.61
CA LEU A 579 -3.34 5.87 1.76
C LEU A 579 -2.53 6.41 2.95
N LEU A 580 -1.32 5.88 3.20
CA LEU A 580 -0.41 6.42 4.21
C LEU A 580 -0.04 7.88 3.88
N ASP A 581 0.15 8.19 2.60
CA ASP A 581 0.38 9.54 2.10
C ASP A 581 -0.81 10.47 2.36
N LEU A 582 -2.04 10.03 2.09
CA LEU A 582 -3.27 10.77 2.40
C LEU A 582 -3.40 11.06 3.91
N TRP A 583 -3.22 10.04 4.75
CA TRP A 583 -3.35 10.16 6.21
C TRP A 583 -2.32 11.09 6.83
N ARG A 584 -1.10 11.07 6.29
CA ARG A 584 -0.04 12.00 6.67
C ARG A 584 -0.18 13.36 5.99
N GLY A 585 -1.03 13.51 4.98
CA GLY A 585 -1.19 14.75 4.21
C GLY A 585 -1.48 15.97 5.10
N PRO A 586 -2.53 15.95 5.94
CA PRO A 586 -2.82 17.03 6.88
C PRO A 586 -1.69 17.29 7.88
N GLU A 587 -1.05 16.24 8.40
CA GLU A 587 0.08 16.35 9.34
C GLU A 587 1.31 16.97 8.68
N ARG A 588 1.61 16.61 7.43
CA ARG A 588 2.71 17.15 6.63
C ARG A 588 2.45 18.58 6.19
N GLU A 589 1.20 18.93 5.90
CA GLU A 589 0.78 20.30 5.61
C GLU A 589 0.87 21.20 6.85
N GLU A 590 0.45 20.70 8.01
CA GLU A 590 0.60 21.38 9.31
C GLU A 590 2.08 21.52 9.68
N ALA A 591 2.87 20.45 9.50
CA ALA A 591 4.32 20.45 9.72
C ALA A 591 5.04 21.42 8.76
N ARG A 592 4.66 21.46 7.47
CA ARG A 592 5.20 22.41 6.49
C ARG A 592 4.86 23.84 6.87
N LYS A 593 3.64 24.14 7.33
CA LYS A 593 3.25 25.47 7.81
C LYS A 593 3.97 25.86 9.11
N ALA A 594 4.19 24.90 10.02
CA ALA A 594 4.97 25.11 11.23
C ALA A 594 6.45 25.37 10.91
N TRP A 595 7.00 24.64 9.92
CA TRP A 595 8.32 24.85 9.35
C TRP A 595 8.42 26.24 8.70
N GLU A 596 7.51 26.61 7.79
CA GLU A 596 7.46 27.93 7.14
C GLU A 596 7.42 29.07 8.16
N LYS A 597 6.60 28.95 9.20
CA LYS A 597 6.52 29.91 10.31
C LYS A 597 7.84 30.00 11.07
N THR A 598 8.44 28.87 11.42
CA THR A 598 9.74 28.80 12.12
C THR A 598 10.86 29.38 11.26
N TRP A 599 10.85 29.10 9.96
CA TRP A 599 11.80 29.55 8.97
C TRP A 599 11.73 31.08 8.76
N ALA A 600 10.52 31.61 8.61
CA ALA A 600 10.29 33.06 8.54
C ALA A 600 10.67 33.79 9.84
N ALA A 601 10.51 33.13 11.00
CA ALA A 601 10.98 33.66 12.29
C ALA A 601 12.51 33.64 12.40
N LEU A 602 13.18 32.56 11.96
CA LEU A 602 14.64 32.46 11.93
C LEU A 602 15.30 33.55 11.06
N ALA A 603 14.65 33.95 9.96
CA ALA A 603 15.14 35.02 9.09
C ALA A 603 15.27 36.39 9.78
N GLN A 604 14.53 36.63 10.88
CA GLN A 604 14.58 37.87 11.64
C GLN A 604 15.96 38.10 12.31
N PRO A 605 16.27 39.32 12.76
CA PRO A 605 17.39 39.55 13.67
C PRO A 605 17.31 38.65 14.92
N ARG A 606 18.47 38.33 15.52
CA ARG A 606 18.54 37.57 16.77
C ARG A 606 17.66 38.22 17.84
N ALA A 607 16.82 37.43 18.51
CA ALA A 607 15.96 37.94 19.57
C ALA A 607 16.79 38.35 20.81
N ALA A 608 16.29 39.28 21.60
CA ALA A 608 16.95 39.68 22.85
C ALA A 608 17.11 38.50 23.83
N ALA A 609 16.16 37.56 23.83
CA ALA A 609 16.23 36.33 24.61
C ALA A 609 17.36 35.38 24.13
N ASP A 610 17.51 35.16 22.82
CA ASP A 610 18.62 34.37 22.25
C ASP A 610 19.99 34.98 22.62
N GLN A 611 20.09 36.32 22.59
CA GLN A 611 21.30 37.03 22.98
C GLN A 611 21.59 36.87 24.47
N GLN A 612 20.59 37.07 25.34
CA GLN A 612 20.73 36.86 26.78
C GLN A 612 21.10 35.40 27.11
N ALA A 613 20.55 34.43 26.39
CA ALA A 613 20.91 33.02 26.55
C ALA A 613 22.38 32.77 26.15
N LEU A 614 22.83 33.33 25.01
CA LEU A 614 24.23 33.24 24.58
C LEU A 614 25.19 33.83 25.62
N ASP A 615 24.89 35.02 26.13
CA ASP A 615 25.74 35.69 27.10
C ASP A 615 25.78 34.89 28.41
N ALA A 616 24.63 34.40 28.90
CA ALA A 616 24.57 33.54 30.08
C ALA A 616 25.36 32.22 29.94
N ARG A 617 25.33 31.56 28.77
CA ARG A 617 26.15 30.35 28.51
C ARG A 617 27.65 30.69 28.46
N ARG A 618 28.03 31.84 27.90
CA ARG A 618 29.42 32.31 27.89
C ARG A 618 29.91 32.65 29.30
N ASP A 619 29.07 33.27 30.12
CA ASP A 619 29.38 33.58 31.52
C ASP A 619 29.55 32.29 32.35
N ALA A 620 28.72 31.27 32.13
CA ALA A 620 28.88 29.96 32.78
C ALA A 620 30.21 29.29 32.42
N VAL A 621 30.61 29.31 31.15
CA VAL A 621 31.94 28.81 30.72
C VAL A 621 33.07 29.67 31.30
N SER A 622 32.88 30.99 31.42
CA SER A 622 33.85 31.90 32.04
C SER A 622 34.04 31.63 33.54
N ALA A 623 32.95 31.35 34.26
CA ALA A 623 33.01 30.92 35.66
C ALA A 623 33.73 29.58 35.80
N TYR A 624 33.46 28.60 34.92
CA TYR A 624 34.18 27.32 34.91
C TYR A 624 35.69 27.50 34.66
N VAL A 625 36.09 28.40 33.76
CA VAL A 625 37.52 28.69 33.51
C VAL A 625 38.19 29.25 34.76
N ALA A 626 37.55 30.21 35.44
CA ALA A 626 38.08 30.83 36.65
C ALA A 626 38.13 29.85 37.83
N ASP A 627 36.97 29.34 38.24
CA ASP A 627 36.77 28.74 39.55
C ASP A 627 36.54 27.22 39.49
N GLY A 628 36.16 26.68 38.33
CA GLY A 628 35.84 25.26 38.14
C GLY A 628 34.35 24.98 38.15
N ALA A 629 33.96 23.73 38.39
CA ALA A 629 32.54 23.36 38.49
C ALA A 629 31.91 24.01 39.75
N PRO A 630 30.87 24.87 39.62
CA PRO A 630 30.28 25.55 40.77
C PRO A 630 29.61 24.57 41.74
N GLU A 631 29.82 24.72 43.05
CA GLU A 631 29.23 23.84 44.07
C GLU A 631 27.70 23.76 43.97
N ASP A 632 27.02 24.89 43.72
CA ASP A 632 25.57 24.93 43.50
C ASP A 632 25.15 24.13 42.25
N HIS A 633 25.96 24.13 41.19
CA HIS A 633 25.68 23.36 39.97
C HIS A 633 25.88 21.87 40.22
N ILE A 634 26.93 21.48 40.95
CA ILE A 634 27.14 20.09 41.41
C ILE A 634 25.95 19.63 42.27
N ALA A 635 25.48 20.47 43.20
CA ALA A 635 24.33 20.16 44.06
C ALA A 635 23.01 19.99 43.27
N ILE A 636 22.77 20.84 42.26
CA ILE A 636 21.61 20.72 41.35
C ILE A 636 21.69 19.43 40.51
N MET A 637 22.86 19.12 39.99
CA MET A 637 23.13 17.90 39.21
C MET A 637 22.82 16.65 40.06
N LEU A 638 23.40 16.55 41.27
CA LEU A 638 23.10 15.49 42.23
C LEU A 638 21.62 15.39 42.59
N ALA A 639 20.93 16.52 42.79
CA ALA A 639 19.50 16.54 43.11
C ALA A 639 18.59 16.11 41.92
N THR A 640 19.06 16.27 40.69
CA THR A 640 18.33 15.89 39.46
C THR A 640 18.69 14.50 38.94
N GLY A 641 19.68 13.83 39.54
CA GLY A 641 20.14 12.50 39.14
C GLY A 641 21.00 12.48 37.88
N HIS A 642 21.34 13.65 37.32
CA HIS A 642 22.29 13.80 36.23
C HIS A 642 23.66 14.15 36.84
N PRO A 643 24.78 13.48 36.51
CA PRO A 643 25.00 12.62 35.36
C PRO A 643 24.91 11.11 35.67
N GLY A 644 24.26 10.69 36.76
CA GLY A 644 24.10 9.26 37.08
C GLY A 644 25.25 8.62 37.88
N PHE A 645 26.10 9.40 38.53
CA PHE A 645 27.12 8.91 39.47
C PHE A 645 27.13 9.69 40.78
N GLU A 646 27.59 9.04 41.86
CA GLU A 646 27.77 9.66 43.18
C GLU A 646 29.16 10.34 43.29
N PRO A 647 29.33 11.39 44.10
CA PRO A 647 30.59 12.16 44.18
C PRO A 647 31.82 11.34 44.62
N ASP A 648 31.58 10.27 45.39
CA ASP A 648 32.58 9.39 46.00
C ASP A 648 32.83 8.09 45.22
N CYS A 649 32.22 7.94 44.03
CA CYS A 649 32.51 6.81 43.14
C CYS A 649 34.00 6.74 42.76
N GLN A 650 34.51 5.54 42.49
CA GLN A 650 35.92 5.31 42.17
C GLN A 650 36.06 4.77 40.74
N PRO A 651 36.84 5.42 39.85
CA PRO A 651 37.59 6.66 40.04
C PRO A 651 36.69 7.90 40.18
N ALA A 652 37.12 8.86 41.00
CA ALA A 652 36.38 10.09 41.28
C ALA A 652 36.02 10.89 40.01
N PRO A 653 34.88 11.61 39.97
CA PRO A 653 34.54 12.50 38.87
C PRO A 653 35.47 13.71 38.75
N LEU A 654 35.90 14.03 37.53
CA LEU A 654 36.66 15.24 37.22
C LEU A 654 35.73 16.45 37.14
N GLU A 655 36.25 17.68 37.37
CA GLU A 655 35.40 18.89 37.42
C GLU A 655 34.53 19.09 36.16
N TRP A 656 35.10 18.86 34.97
CA TRP A 656 34.37 18.96 33.71
C TRP A 656 33.34 17.85 33.47
N GLU A 657 33.29 16.80 34.31
CA GLU A 657 32.20 15.83 34.29
C GLU A 657 30.93 16.35 34.98
N TRP A 658 30.96 17.52 35.64
CA TRP A 658 29.80 18.13 36.29
C TRP A 658 29.10 19.18 35.40
N GLY A 659 28.42 18.71 34.37
CA GLY A 659 27.45 19.50 33.60
C GLY A 659 28.02 20.48 32.56
N LEU A 660 29.34 20.62 32.44
CA LEU A 660 29.98 21.46 31.40
C LEU A 660 29.54 21.07 29.98
N ASP A 661 29.25 19.79 29.74
CA ASP A 661 28.72 19.28 28.48
C ASP A 661 27.33 19.82 28.13
N LEU A 662 26.50 20.20 29.12
CA LEU A 662 25.21 20.83 28.89
C LEU A 662 25.40 22.28 28.42
N GLU A 663 26.27 23.04 29.10
CA GLU A 663 26.63 24.42 28.75
C GLU A 663 27.19 24.51 27.32
N LEU A 664 28.10 23.59 26.96
CA LEU A 664 28.72 23.54 25.62
C LEU A 664 27.75 23.08 24.53
N ARG A 665 26.80 22.18 24.85
CA ARG A 665 25.74 21.74 23.94
C ARG A 665 24.79 22.88 23.59
N ASP A 666 24.36 23.66 24.57
CA ASP A 666 23.49 24.82 24.33
C ASP A 666 24.23 25.96 23.63
N LEU A 667 25.52 26.19 23.94
CA LEU A 667 26.35 27.11 23.16
C LEU A 667 26.51 26.66 21.70
N ALA A 668 26.68 25.35 21.44
CA ALA A 668 26.76 24.80 20.08
C ALA A 668 25.46 25.04 19.29
N ARG A 669 24.30 24.84 19.92
CA ARG A 669 22.97 25.11 19.35
C ARG A 669 22.80 26.57 18.95
N LEU A 670 23.23 27.50 19.80
CA LEU A 670 23.17 28.94 19.51
C LEU A 670 24.08 29.35 18.35
N HIS A 671 25.23 28.67 18.16
CA HIS A 671 26.06 28.85 16.97
C HIS A 671 25.41 28.26 15.71
N LEU A 672 24.80 27.07 15.79
CA LEU A 672 24.05 26.46 14.68
C LEU A 672 22.84 27.32 14.25
N ALA A 673 22.14 27.92 15.20
CA ALA A 673 21.03 28.84 14.93
C ALA A 673 21.43 30.06 14.08
N GLU A 674 22.69 30.53 14.13
CA GLU A 674 23.18 31.57 13.21
C GLU A 674 23.41 31.05 11.79
N VAL A 675 23.83 29.79 11.63
CA VAL A 675 23.95 29.14 10.31
C VAL A 675 22.57 29.04 9.67
N GLU A 676 21.58 28.58 10.43
CA GLU A 676 20.19 28.49 10.00
C GLU A 676 19.57 29.85 9.69
N ARG A 677 19.83 30.87 10.51
CA ARG A 677 19.41 32.27 10.30
C ARG A 677 20.01 32.90 9.04
N ALA A 678 21.26 32.58 8.69
CA ALA A 678 21.85 32.98 7.41
C ALA A 678 21.12 32.31 6.23
N ARG A 679 20.85 31.00 6.32
CA ARG A 679 20.09 30.26 5.30
C ARG A 679 18.66 30.76 5.14
N ALA A 680 17.98 31.11 6.23
CA ALA A 680 16.62 31.68 6.23
C ALA A 680 16.53 33.02 5.49
N ARG A 681 17.65 33.76 5.39
CA ARG A 681 17.78 35.00 4.60
C ARG A 681 18.21 34.77 3.15
N GLY A 682 18.26 33.52 2.69
CA GLY A 682 18.74 33.13 1.35
C GLY A 682 20.26 33.26 1.16
N GLN A 683 21.03 33.34 2.25
CA GLN A 683 22.49 33.50 2.21
C GLN A 683 23.21 32.15 2.15
N ALA A 684 24.51 32.16 1.86
CA ALA A 684 25.37 31.00 2.07
C ALA A 684 25.45 30.65 3.57
N PRO A 685 25.67 29.38 3.95
CA PRO A 685 25.87 29.02 5.36
C PRO A 685 27.04 29.80 5.99
N ASP A 686 26.88 30.28 7.23
CA ASP A 686 28.01 30.83 7.99
C ASP A 686 28.92 29.68 8.47
N TRP A 687 29.91 29.36 7.63
CA TRP A 687 30.87 28.30 7.93
C TRP A 687 31.69 28.56 9.20
N ALA A 688 31.89 29.81 9.62
CA ALA A 688 32.62 30.11 10.86
C ALA A 688 31.80 29.72 12.10
N GLN A 689 30.49 29.95 12.09
CA GLN A 689 29.59 29.48 13.17
C GLN A 689 29.40 27.96 13.13
N ALA A 690 29.27 27.36 11.94
CA ALA A 690 29.21 25.91 11.78
C ALA A 690 30.44 25.19 12.36
N ARG A 691 31.64 25.75 12.12
CA ARG A 691 32.91 25.27 12.69
C ARG A 691 32.92 25.34 14.23
N ARG A 692 32.38 26.41 14.83
CA ARG A 692 32.26 26.56 16.29
C ARG A 692 31.29 25.55 16.89
N ALA A 693 30.10 25.39 16.29
CA ALA A 693 29.11 24.41 16.73
C ALA A 693 29.70 22.99 16.71
N HIS A 694 30.42 22.61 15.65
CA HIS A 694 31.14 21.33 15.59
C HIS A 694 32.24 21.22 16.65
N ALA A 695 33.07 22.26 16.83
CA ALA A 695 34.18 22.24 17.77
C ALA A 695 33.72 22.06 19.23
N LEU A 696 32.60 22.69 19.60
CA LEU A 696 31.93 22.52 20.88
C LEU A 696 31.34 21.12 21.03
N MET A 697 30.60 20.63 20.03
CA MET A 697 29.97 19.31 20.11
C MET A 697 31.00 18.16 20.11
N ARG A 698 32.19 18.34 19.51
CA ARG A 698 33.32 17.41 19.70
C ARG A 698 33.66 17.25 21.17
N ILE A 699 33.79 18.35 21.92
CA ILE A 699 34.17 18.33 23.34
C ILE A 699 33.05 17.66 24.15
N VAL A 700 31.78 17.98 23.87
CA VAL A 700 30.59 17.31 24.46
C VAL A 700 30.63 15.79 24.23
N LEU A 701 30.92 15.35 22.99
CA LEU A 701 31.07 13.93 22.66
C LEU A 701 32.23 13.28 23.41
N MET A 702 33.38 13.95 23.52
CA MET A 702 34.54 13.45 24.28
C MET A 702 34.23 13.31 25.78
N ILE A 703 33.48 14.24 26.38
CA ILE A 703 33.03 14.12 27.79
C ILE A 703 32.11 12.91 27.95
N GLY A 704 31.13 12.72 27.05
CA GLY A 704 30.23 11.55 27.05
C GLY A 704 30.99 10.22 26.90
N LEU A 705 31.93 10.16 25.95
CA LEU A 705 32.80 9.00 25.71
C LEU A 705 33.70 8.68 26.91
N HIS A 706 34.21 9.70 27.59
CA HIS A 706 34.96 9.51 28.83
C HIS A 706 34.07 8.89 29.91
N ARG A 707 32.88 9.44 30.17
CA ARG A 707 31.94 8.89 31.16
C ARG A 707 31.57 7.44 30.84
N LEU A 708 31.28 7.12 29.57
CA LEU A 708 31.00 5.75 29.12
C LEU A 708 32.17 4.80 29.40
N LYS A 709 33.41 5.25 29.16
CA LYS A 709 34.64 4.49 29.48
C LYS A 709 34.85 4.31 30.99
N GLN A 710 34.47 5.28 31.81
CA GLN A 710 34.57 5.20 33.27
C GLN A 710 33.43 4.43 33.94
N ALA A 711 32.27 4.26 33.29
CA ALA A 711 31.11 3.59 33.87
C ALA A 711 31.45 2.19 34.43
N ALA A 712 32.17 1.38 33.64
CA ALA A 712 32.62 0.06 34.05
C ALA A 712 33.63 0.10 35.23
N ALA A 713 34.50 1.11 35.27
CA ALA A 713 35.46 1.29 36.37
C ALA A 713 34.74 1.72 37.68
N ARG A 714 33.69 2.55 37.55
CA ARG A 714 32.82 3.03 38.64
C ARG A 714 31.78 2.02 39.10
N GLY A 715 31.69 0.84 38.47
CA GLY A 715 30.66 -0.17 38.76
C GLY A 715 29.24 0.25 38.35
N LEU A 716 29.11 1.19 37.43
CA LEU A 716 27.85 1.78 36.97
C LEU A 716 27.39 1.16 35.67
N ASP A 717 26.08 1.22 35.41
CA ASP A 717 25.49 0.78 34.15
C ASP A 717 25.86 1.75 33.02
N ALA A 718 26.59 1.24 32.02
CA ALA A 718 26.99 1.98 30.83
C ALA A 718 25.79 2.59 30.07
N ALA A 719 24.59 2.00 30.16
CA ALA A 719 23.39 2.53 29.52
C ALA A 719 22.97 3.90 30.08
N GLN A 720 23.35 4.25 31.31
CA GLN A 720 23.12 5.58 31.89
C GLN A 720 23.89 6.68 31.13
N PHE A 721 25.05 6.31 30.57
CA PHE A 721 25.99 7.18 29.86
C PHE A 721 25.90 7.06 28.34
N ALA A 722 24.84 6.44 27.82
CA ALA A 722 24.59 6.29 26.39
C ALA A 722 24.60 7.65 25.67
N LEU A 723 25.35 7.72 24.57
CA LEU A 723 25.45 8.89 23.70
C LEU A 723 24.12 9.14 23.00
N GLN A 724 23.85 10.41 22.67
CA GLN A 724 22.71 10.75 21.82
C GLN A 724 23.05 10.40 20.36
N PRO A 725 22.27 9.54 19.68
CA PRO A 725 22.55 9.19 18.27
C PRO A 725 22.60 10.42 17.36
N ASP A 726 21.79 11.42 17.68
CA ASP A 726 21.58 12.64 16.92
C ASP A 726 22.76 13.62 16.94
N ASP A 727 23.76 13.41 17.80
CA ASP A 727 24.98 14.23 17.83
C ASP A 727 25.84 14.03 16.57
N ILE A 728 25.63 12.91 15.84
CA ILE A 728 26.26 12.65 14.53
C ILE A 728 25.99 13.77 13.51
N ARG A 729 24.89 14.52 13.66
CA ARG A 729 24.53 15.66 12.81
C ARG A 729 25.54 16.80 12.91
N HIS A 730 26.11 17.02 14.09
CA HIS A 730 27.20 17.98 14.28
C HIS A 730 28.54 17.48 13.73
N VAL A 731 28.74 16.16 13.64
CA VAL A 731 29.90 15.56 12.97
C VAL A 731 29.81 15.78 11.45
N ALA A 732 28.63 15.59 10.87
CA ALA A 732 28.34 15.93 9.48
C ALA A 732 28.54 17.43 9.20
N LEU A 733 28.01 18.31 10.05
CA LEU A 733 28.22 19.77 9.99
C LEU A 733 29.72 20.12 9.99
N GLY A 734 30.51 19.43 10.82
CA GLY A 734 31.96 19.58 10.85
C GLY A 734 32.64 19.27 9.52
N LEU A 735 32.31 18.14 8.88
CA LEU A 735 32.89 17.78 7.58
C LEU A 735 32.54 18.82 6.51
N VAL A 736 31.25 19.18 6.44
CA VAL A 736 30.73 20.16 5.48
C VAL A 736 31.38 21.53 5.68
N ALA A 737 31.63 21.93 6.92
CA ALA A 737 32.30 23.19 7.27
C ALA A 737 33.85 23.15 7.15
N GLY A 738 34.43 22.03 6.70
CA GLY A 738 35.87 21.87 6.45
C GLY A 738 36.70 21.40 7.64
N CYS A 739 36.10 21.00 8.76
CA CYS A 739 36.78 20.37 9.91
C CYS A 739 37.05 18.87 9.66
N GLU A 740 37.54 18.52 8.48
CA GLU A 740 37.45 17.17 7.90
C GLU A 740 38.13 16.09 8.77
N GLN A 741 39.34 16.34 9.27
CA GLN A 741 40.08 15.41 10.12
C GLN A 741 39.33 15.07 11.42
N SER A 742 38.75 16.09 12.07
CA SER A 742 37.93 15.93 13.29
C SER A 742 36.66 15.14 12.98
N ALA A 743 35.96 15.52 11.91
CA ALA A 743 34.71 14.87 11.51
C ALA A 743 34.91 13.39 11.16
N TYR A 744 35.94 13.04 10.38
CA TYR A 744 36.22 11.64 10.03
C TYR A 744 36.65 10.80 11.24
N ALA A 745 37.41 11.35 12.18
CA ALA A 745 37.80 10.64 13.40
C ALA A 745 36.59 10.31 14.28
N LEU A 746 35.71 11.29 14.51
CA LEU A 746 34.46 11.10 15.24
C LEU A 746 33.50 10.15 14.50
N ALA A 747 33.36 10.28 13.19
CA ALA A 747 32.46 9.45 12.40
C ALA A 747 32.82 7.95 12.49
N ARG A 748 34.11 7.60 12.38
CA ARG A 748 34.60 6.22 12.60
C ARG A 748 34.23 5.72 13.99
N LEU A 749 34.62 6.47 15.02
CA LEU A 749 34.42 6.09 16.41
C LEU A 749 32.93 5.85 16.76
N LEU A 750 32.04 6.70 16.25
CA LEU A 750 30.60 6.58 16.48
C LEU A 750 29.98 5.41 15.68
N CYS A 751 30.45 5.13 14.47
CA CYS A 751 30.03 3.95 13.70
C CYS A 751 30.47 2.63 14.38
N ASP A 752 31.72 2.56 14.83
CA ASP A 752 32.28 1.39 15.52
C ASP A 752 31.53 1.12 16.84
N LEU A 753 31.26 2.19 17.60
CA LEU A 753 30.44 2.13 18.82
C LEU A 753 29.02 1.62 18.56
N TRP A 754 28.39 2.05 17.45
CA TRP A 754 27.07 1.57 17.09
C TRP A 754 27.07 0.05 16.85
N GLN A 755 28.01 -0.45 16.04
CA GLN A 755 28.14 -1.89 15.74
C GLN A 755 28.35 -2.74 17.00
N SER A 756 28.98 -2.19 18.05
CA SER A 756 29.19 -2.89 19.32
C SER A 756 27.92 -3.10 20.16
N GLY A 757 26.81 -2.45 19.80
CA GLY A 757 25.52 -2.51 20.51
C GLY A 757 25.51 -1.78 21.87
N ALA A 758 26.58 -1.06 22.21
CA ALA A 758 26.86 -0.60 23.57
C ALA A 758 26.23 0.75 23.96
N ALA A 759 26.08 1.67 23.01
CA ALA A 759 26.30 3.09 23.30
C ALA A 759 25.12 4.03 23.03
N TYR A 760 23.98 3.54 22.55
CA TYR A 760 22.92 4.40 22.00
C TYR A 760 21.52 4.04 22.49
N ARG A 761 20.69 5.08 22.65
CA ARG A 761 19.26 4.93 22.99
C ARG A 761 18.44 4.49 21.77
N SER A 762 17.30 3.86 22.02
CA SER A 762 16.49 3.12 21.02
C SER A 762 15.73 3.96 19.99
N ASN A 763 15.78 5.30 20.07
CA ASN A 763 15.12 6.20 19.11
C ASN A 763 16.17 7.10 18.45
N MET A 764 16.23 7.08 17.12
CA MET A 764 17.19 7.84 16.30
C MET A 764 16.42 8.55 15.19
N ALA A 765 16.74 9.84 14.95
CA ALA A 765 16.09 10.59 13.90
C ALA A 765 16.49 10.08 12.48
N PRO A 766 15.61 10.17 11.46
CA PRO A 766 15.90 9.62 10.14
C PRO A 766 17.11 10.22 9.43
N ASP A 767 17.40 11.50 9.67
CA ASP A 767 18.58 12.24 9.20
C ASP A 767 19.86 11.72 9.87
N SER A 768 19.87 11.52 11.18
CA SER A 768 20.98 10.90 11.92
C SER A 768 21.31 9.51 11.35
N ARG A 769 20.27 8.70 11.09
CA ARG A 769 20.40 7.37 10.48
C ARG A 769 21.00 7.42 9.08
N ALA A 770 20.56 8.38 8.26
CA ALA A 770 21.13 8.60 6.93
C ALA A 770 22.62 8.98 6.99
N ILE A 771 23.00 9.82 7.95
CA ILE A 771 24.39 10.26 8.15
C ILE A 771 25.29 9.09 8.58
N PHE A 772 24.83 8.22 9.49
CA PHE A 772 25.55 6.99 9.83
C PHE A 772 25.79 6.10 8.60
N THR A 773 24.76 5.91 7.76
CA THR A 773 24.89 5.14 6.50
C THR A 773 25.87 5.77 5.52
N LEU A 774 25.77 7.09 5.29
CA LEU A 774 26.67 7.83 4.40
C LEU A 774 28.13 7.77 4.86
N PHE A 775 28.38 7.95 6.17
CA PHE A 775 29.72 7.81 6.72
C PHE A 775 30.24 6.37 6.62
N ALA A 776 29.43 5.36 6.92
CA ALA A 776 29.85 3.98 6.82
C ALA A 776 30.23 3.60 5.37
N GLN A 777 29.39 3.95 4.39
CA GLN A 777 29.66 3.72 2.96
C GLN A 777 30.91 4.47 2.48
N PHE A 778 31.06 5.75 2.83
CA PHE A 778 32.21 6.56 2.37
C PHE A 778 33.54 6.17 3.04
N LEU A 779 33.50 5.67 4.29
CA LEU A 779 34.70 5.32 5.06
C LEU A 779 35.07 3.84 4.98
N ASP A 780 34.36 3.05 4.16
CA ASP A 780 34.49 1.59 4.03
C ASP A 780 34.37 0.87 5.40
N LEU A 781 33.33 1.23 6.16
CA LEU A 781 32.98 0.62 7.44
C LEU A 781 31.76 -0.28 7.26
N PRO A 782 31.64 -1.38 8.05
CA PRO A 782 30.45 -2.22 8.02
C PRO A 782 29.17 -1.40 8.25
N ALA A 783 28.16 -1.61 7.41
CA ALA A 783 26.89 -0.90 7.53
C ALA A 783 26.26 -1.16 8.92
N PRO A 784 25.95 -0.13 9.71
CA PRO A 784 25.43 -0.32 11.06
C PRO A 784 24.07 -1.04 11.02
N PRO A 785 23.80 -2.00 11.93
CA PRO A 785 22.48 -2.59 12.08
C PRO A 785 21.55 -1.53 12.71
N LEU A 786 20.85 -0.78 11.86
CA LEU A 786 19.97 0.31 12.26
C LEU A 786 18.55 -0.20 12.53
N PRO A 787 17.94 0.11 13.69
CA PRO A 787 16.55 -0.27 13.97
C PRO A 787 15.58 0.40 12.99
N ALA A 788 14.41 -0.22 12.82
CA ALA A 788 13.34 0.34 11.99
C ALA A 788 12.80 1.64 12.60
N GLY A 789 13.30 2.77 12.09
CA GLY A 789 12.86 4.12 12.49
C GLY A 789 11.61 4.60 11.73
N PRO A 790 11.10 5.80 12.06
CA PRO A 790 10.01 6.42 11.30
C PRO A 790 10.43 6.63 9.82
N LYS A 791 9.54 6.22 8.91
CA LYS A 791 9.80 6.12 7.46
C LYS A 791 10.03 7.51 6.80
N ALA A 792 11.29 7.91 6.66
CA ALA A 792 11.74 8.92 5.69
C ALA A 792 12.11 8.21 4.37
N ALA A 793 11.10 7.90 3.57
CA ALA A 793 11.20 7.01 2.42
C ALA A 793 11.97 7.62 1.25
N LYS A 794 11.94 8.95 1.07
CA LYS A 794 12.69 9.63 -0.01
C LYS A 794 14.18 9.70 0.33
N LEU A 795 14.51 10.00 1.59
CA LEU A 795 15.87 9.97 2.09
C LEU A 795 16.47 8.55 2.08
N GLU A 796 15.70 7.52 2.48
CA GLU A 796 16.12 6.12 2.36
C GLU A 796 16.39 5.70 0.91
N ALA A 797 15.55 6.12 -0.04
CA ALA A 797 15.68 5.74 -1.45
C ALA A 797 16.97 6.25 -2.13
N LEU A 798 17.61 7.30 -1.57
CA LEU A 798 18.94 7.79 -2.00
C LEU A 798 20.08 6.87 -1.53
N LEU A 799 19.91 6.21 -0.38
CA LEU A 799 20.94 5.40 0.28
C LEU A 799 20.91 3.93 -0.15
N GLN A 800 19.73 3.44 -0.54
CA GLN A 800 19.53 2.09 -1.08
C GLN A 800 20.46 1.84 -2.27
N GLY A 801 21.26 0.77 -2.21
CA GLY A 801 22.16 0.37 -3.29
C GLY A 801 23.19 1.43 -3.68
N GLU A 802 23.59 2.31 -2.75
CA GLU A 802 24.61 3.36 -2.98
C GLU A 802 24.25 4.34 -4.11
N ARG A 803 22.95 4.46 -4.45
CA ARG A 803 22.46 5.33 -5.55
C ARG A 803 22.96 6.76 -5.47
N TRP A 804 23.17 7.30 -4.27
CA TRP A 804 23.73 8.64 -4.07
C TRP A 804 25.12 8.86 -4.67
N CYS A 805 25.95 7.82 -4.85
CA CYS A 805 27.26 7.92 -5.52
C CYS A 805 27.28 7.26 -6.91
N GLN A 806 26.39 6.32 -7.19
CA GLN A 806 26.29 5.65 -8.49
C GLN A 806 25.49 6.41 -9.55
N LEU A 807 24.55 7.28 -9.16
CA LEU A 807 23.74 8.06 -10.10
C LEU A 807 24.45 9.32 -10.60
N GLU A 808 24.24 9.60 -11.89
CA GLU A 808 24.58 10.85 -12.53
C GLU A 808 23.77 12.02 -11.96
N ALA A 809 24.29 13.24 -12.10
CA ALA A 809 23.66 14.43 -11.53
C ALA A 809 22.21 14.63 -12.00
N ALA A 810 21.92 14.35 -13.28
CA ALA A 810 20.58 14.49 -13.85
C ALA A 810 19.53 13.58 -13.18
N ASP A 811 19.87 12.30 -12.96
CA ASP A 811 18.97 11.32 -12.35
C ASP A 811 18.87 11.47 -10.83
N LEU A 812 19.92 12.00 -10.20
CA LEU A 812 19.95 12.29 -8.78
C LEU A 812 19.10 13.52 -8.39
N LYS A 813 18.97 14.51 -9.28
CA LYS A 813 18.20 15.75 -9.04
C LYS A 813 16.78 15.49 -8.49
N PRO A 814 15.88 14.75 -9.17
CA PRO A 814 14.50 14.58 -8.70
C PRO A 814 14.42 13.85 -7.35
N LEU A 815 15.37 12.94 -7.04
CA LEU A 815 15.43 12.24 -5.77
C LEU A 815 15.86 13.19 -4.62
N LEU A 816 16.83 14.06 -4.88
CA LEU A 816 17.27 15.09 -3.94
C LEU A 816 16.20 16.16 -3.68
N GLU A 817 15.45 16.57 -4.70
CA GLU A 817 14.35 17.52 -4.53
C GLU A 817 13.19 16.88 -3.73
N ALA A 818 12.85 15.61 -3.99
CA ALA A 818 11.87 14.88 -3.20
C ALA A 818 12.31 14.69 -1.73
N ALA A 819 13.60 14.43 -1.47
CA ALA A 819 14.12 14.33 -0.10
C ALA A 819 14.19 15.69 0.62
N CYS A 820 14.40 16.80 -0.11
CA CYS A 820 14.27 18.14 0.44
C CYS A 820 12.82 18.45 0.87
N THR A 821 11.84 18.06 0.07
CA THR A 821 10.42 18.22 0.43
C THR A 821 10.05 17.34 1.63
N GLU A 822 10.53 16.09 1.67
CA GLU A 822 10.38 15.20 2.82
C GLU A 822 10.95 15.82 4.11
N HIS A 823 12.10 16.51 4.04
CA HIS A 823 12.69 17.23 5.18
C HIS A 823 11.75 18.33 5.71
N THR A 824 11.18 19.17 4.84
CA THR A 824 10.22 20.22 5.27
C THR A 824 8.90 19.69 5.79
N GLU A 825 8.49 18.49 5.36
CA GLU A 825 7.24 17.84 5.75
C GLU A 825 7.37 17.00 7.04
N GLN A 826 8.57 16.51 7.36
CA GLN A 826 8.81 15.60 8.49
C GLN A 826 9.64 16.21 9.63
N VAL A 827 10.28 17.38 9.43
CA VAL A 827 11.08 18.07 10.45
C VAL A 827 10.51 19.46 10.78
N PRO A 828 9.30 19.56 11.37
CA PRO A 828 8.70 20.84 11.75
C PRO A 828 9.42 21.52 12.92
N ALA A 829 10.15 20.75 13.73
CA ALA A 829 10.93 21.23 14.87
C ALA A 829 12.23 20.43 14.98
N GLY A 830 13.36 21.13 15.06
CA GLY A 830 14.69 20.52 15.14
C GLY A 830 15.79 21.55 14.94
N GLU A 831 17.02 21.20 15.36
CA GLU A 831 18.19 22.09 15.29
C GLU A 831 18.65 22.37 13.85
N PHE A 832 18.35 21.45 12.92
CA PHE A 832 18.70 21.52 11.49
C PHE A 832 17.47 21.82 10.62
N CYS A 833 16.81 22.93 10.91
CA CYS A 833 15.52 23.30 10.31
C CYS A 833 15.62 23.57 8.80
N GLY A 834 16.64 24.28 8.35
CA GLY A 834 16.82 24.70 6.95
C GLY A 834 18.15 24.33 6.30
N LEU A 835 19.07 23.73 7.05
CA LEU A 835 20.22 23.01 6.51
C LEU A 835 19.95 21.50 6.60
N PRO A 836 19.40 20.84 5.54
CA PRO A 836 19.08 19.41 5.56
C PRO A 836 20.38 18.59 5.57
N ILE A 837 20.97 18.43 6.75
CA ILE A 837 22.40 18.15 6.91
C ILE A 837 22.83 16.79 6.35
N ALA A 838 21.95 15.79 6.32
CA ALA A 838 22.19 14.52 5.64
C ALA A 838 22.37 14.69 4.11
N LEU A 839 21.55 15.53 3.47
CA LEU A 839 21.64 15.83 2.03
C LEU A 839 22.86 16.70 1.72
N VAL A 840 23.14 17.68 2.57
CA VAL A 840 24.33 18.54 2.45
C VAL A 840 25.62 17.72 2.62
N LEU A 841 25.64 16.77 3.56
CA LEU A 841 26.72 15.79 3.71
C LEU A 841 26.89 14.96 2.44
N MET A 842 25.80 14.38 1.92
CA MET A 842 25.82 13.57 0.69
C MET A 842 26.44 14.33 -0.50
N LEU A 843 26.06 15.60 -0.71
CA LEU A 843 26.64 16.47 -1.73
C LEU A 843 28.13 16.76 -1.48
N LYS A 844 28.56 16.91 -0.22
CA LYS A 844 29.97 17.08 0.14
C LYS A 844 30.78 15.80 -0.09
N LEU A 845 30.21 14.62 0.19
CA LEU A 845 30.85 13.34 -0.07
C LEU A 845 30.97 13.04 -1.56
N ARG A 846 29.96 13.39 -2.38
CA ARG A 846 30.07 13.35 -3.85
C ARG A 846 31.23 14.19 -4.37
N GLU A 847 31.36 15.43 -3.88
CA GLU A 847 32.50 16.29 -4.24
C GLU A 847 33.85 15.68 -3.84
N LYS A 848 33.93 15.02 -2.68
CA LYS A 848 35.14 14.29 -2.24
C LYS A 848 35.46 13.07 -3.10
N LEU A 849 34.47 12.46 -3.75
CA LEU A 849 34.64 11.39 -4.73
C LEU A 849 34.92 11.93 -6.15
N GLY A 850 34.97 13.25 -6.35
CA GLY A 850 35.12 13.88 -7.66
C GLY A 850 33.86 13.83 -8.54
N LEU A 851 32.70 13.53 -7.96
CA LEU A 851 31.42 13.44 -8.65
C LEU A 851 30.73 14.80 -8.76
N GLU A 852 30.11 15.09 -9.90
CA GLU A 852 29.32 16.31 -10.08
C GLU A 852 28.05 16.31 -9.23
N ASN A 853 27.66 17.50 -8.75
CA ASN A 853 26.45 17.71 -7.96
C ASN A 853 25.38 18.43 -8.80
N PRO A 854 24.10 18.00 -8.73
CA PRO A 854 23.03 18.63 -9.50
C PRO A 854 22.71 20.07 -9.08
N ALA A 855 22.27 20.87 -10.05
CA ALA A 855 21.66 22.17 -9.81
C ALA A 855 20.21 22.00 -9.29
N LEU A 856 20.06 22.10 -7.97
CA LEU A 856 18.79 21.95 -7.27
C LEU A 856 17.98 23.25 -7.27
N SER A 857 16.67 23.14 -7.41
CA SER A 857 15.71 24.25 -7.45
C SER A 857 14.91 24.41 -6.15
N HIS A 858 15.00 23.44 -5.22
CA HIS A 858 14.27 23.46 -3.94
C HIS A 858 14.80 24.55 -2.98
N PRO A 859 13.96 25.36 -2.32
CA PRO A 859 14.38 26.51 -1.50
C PRO A 859 15.49 26.24 -0.47
N LEU A 860 15.41 25.10 0.24
CA LEU A 860 16.45 24.66 1.20
C LEU A 860 17.88 24.64 0.63
N LEU A 861 18.04 24.31 -0.66
CA LEU A 861 19.33 24.10 -1.31
C LEU A 861 19.57 25.00 -2.54
N ALA A 862 18.60 25.83 -2.93
CA ALA A 862 18.69 26.76 -4.05
C ALA A 862 19.75 27.86 -3.85
N ALA A 863 19.93 28.34 -2.61
CA ALA A 863 21.05 29.21 -2.27
C ALA A 863 22.36 28.39 -2.21
N THR A 864 23.32 28.75 -3.06
CA THR A 864 24.54 27.98 -3.34
C THR A 864 25.30 27.56 -2.08
N LEU A 865 25.55 26.25 -1.93
CA LEU A 865 26.43 25.69 -0.89
C LEU A 865 27.92 25.84 -1.23
N ALA A 866 28.23 25.98 -2.52
CA ALA A 866 29.56 26.18 -3.06
C ALA A 866 29.95 27.68 -3.14
N PRO A 867 31.25 28.03 -3.05
CA PRO A 867 32.39 27.13 -2.85
C PRO A 867 32.41 26.53 -1.44
N TRP A 868 32.74 25.24 -1.34
CA TRP A 868 32.95 24.60 -0.05
C TRP A 868 34.11 25.26 0.70
N PRO A 869 34.03 25.37 2.04
CA PRO A 869 35.11 25.93 2.83
C PRO A 869 36.38 25.08 2.75
N GLN A 870 37.54 25.74 2.73
CA GLN A 870 38.84 25.06 2.75
C GLN A 870 39.04 24.25 4.04
N PRO A 871 39.75 23.10 4.00
CA PRO A 871 40.06 22.31 5.19
C PRO A 871 40.75 23.13 6.29
N MET A 872 40.36 22.91 7.54
CA MET A 872 40.86 23.66 8.71
C MET A 872 40.98 22.75 9.93
N ASN A 873 41.99 22.98 10.77
CA ASN A 873 42.03 22.38 12.11
C ASN A 873 40.88 22.98 12.96
N VAL A 874 40.05 22.10 13.53
CA VAL A 874 38.90 22.44 14.38
C VAL A 874 39.26 23.32 15.58
N ASP A 875 40.45 23.19 16.17
CA ASP A 875 40.87 23.97 17.34
C ASP A 875 40.98 25.48 17.02
N LEU A 876 41.22 25.82 15.75
CA LEU A 876 41.26 27.21 15.28
C LEU A 876 39.88 27.88 15.29
N ALA A 877 38.79 27.10 15.33
CA ALA A 877 37.43 27.61 15.44
C ALA A 877 37.11 28.15 16.85
N LEU A 878 37.77 27.63 17.89
CA LEU A 878 37.56 28.03 19.27
C LEU A 878 38.03 29.47 19.50
N ASP A 879 37.22 30.26 20.21
CA ASP A 879 37.61 31.61 20.65
C ASP A 879 38.55 31.54 21.86
N ARG A 880 38.99 32.70 22.37
CA ARG A 880 39.93 32.76 23.50
C ARG A 880 39.38 32.09 24.77
N LEU A 881 38.09 32.26 25.06
CA LEU A 881 37.44 31.70 26.25
C LEU A 881 37.41 30.17 26.16
N LEU A 882 36.98 29.65 25.01
CA LEU A 882 36.88 28.21 24.78
C LEU A 882 38.24 27.50 24.75
N ARG A 883 39.30 28.19 24.32
CA ARG A 883 40.68 27.66 24.42
C ARG A 883 41.14 27.55 25.87
N SER A 884 40.95 28.59 26.68
CA SER A 884 41.33 28.54 28.10
C SER A 884 40.51 27.53 28.91
N MET A 885 39.26 27.26 28.52
CA MET A 885 38.48 26.13 29.04
C MET A 885 39.14 24.79 28.69
N LEU A 886 39.50 24.57 27.43
CA LEU A 886 40.15 23.34 26.99
C LEU A 886 41.52 23.14 27.65
N GLU A 887 42.31 24.20 27.81
CA GLU A 887 43.58 24.21 28.55
C GLU A 887 43.38 23.79 30.02
N ARG A 888 42.35 24.31 30.70
CA ARG A 888 41.98 23.88 32.07
C ARG A 888 41.59 22.40 32.12
N MET A 889 40.72 21.95 31.21
CA MET A 889 40.29 20.55 31.13
C MET A 889 41.49 19.61 30.92
N GLN A 890 42.44 19.98 30.04
CA GLN A 890 43.67 19.23 29.80
C GLN A 890 44.56 19.16 31.05
N GLY A 891 44.68 20.27 31.79
CA GLY A 891 45.34 20.30 33.11
C GLY A 891 44.68 19.37 34.14
N GLN A 892 43.39 19.05 33.96
CA GLN A 892 42.61 18.11 34.77
C GLN A 892 42.54 16.70 34.15
N GLY A 893 43.37 16.38 33.16
CA GLY A 893 43.48 15.03 32.58
C GLY A 893 42.56 14.73 31.39
N TYR A 894 41.89 15.73 30.80
CA TYR A 894 41.21 15.57 29.51
C TYR A 894 42.23 15.31 28.39
N ASP A 895 42.04 14.22 27.65
CA ASP A 895 42.95 13.78 26.59
C ASP A 895 42.15 13.05 25.51
N GLU A 896 41.87 13.73 24.39
CA GLU A 896 41.06 13.19 23.28
C GLU A 896 41.66 11.90 22.72
N ALA A 897 42.99 11.79 22.65
CA ALA A 897 43.66 10.61 22.12
C ALA A 897 43.48 9.38 23.04
N LYS A 898 43.50 9.57 24.36
CA LYS A 898 43.18 8.51 25.33
C LYS A 898 41.69 8.20 25.41
N ILE A 899 40.81 9.18 25.14
CA ILE A 899 39.35 8.97 25.14
C ILE A 899 38.94 8.15 23.91
N MET A 900 39.44 8.49 22.72
CA MET A 900 39.13 7.75 21.49
C MET A 900 39.71 6.32 21.44
N GLN A 901 40.67 5.99 22.30
CA GLN A 901 41.12 4.60 22.52
C GLN A 901 40.12 3.84 23.42
N LEU A 902 39.02 3.39 22.85
CA LEU A 902 38.04 2.55 23.54
C LEU A 902 38.44 1.06 23.54
N PRO A 903 38.32 0.33 24.66
CA PRO A 903 38.55 -1.10 24.69
C PRO A 903 37.49 -1.87 23.90
N ALA A 904 37.91 -2.90 23.17
CA ALA A 904 37.01 -3.76 22.40
C ALA A 904 36.03 -4.50 23.32
N GLY A 905 34.73 -4.49 22.97
CA GLY A 905 33.70 -5.28 23.67
C GLY A 905 32.87 -4.54 24.72
N LEU A 906 32.94 -3.20 24.79
CA LEU A 906 32.19 -2.31 25.69
C LEU A 906 30.64 -2.48 25.71
N GLY A 907 30.05 -3.36 24.89
CA GLY A 907 28.61 -3.59 24.76
C GLY A 907 28.12 -5.03 24.94
N ARG A 908 28.98 -6.03 25.24
CA ARG A 908 28.51 -7.40 25.47
C ARG A 908 27.94 -7.60 26.88
N VAL A 909 26.82 -6.95 27.17
CA VAL A 909 25.95 -7.29 28.30
C VAL A 909 25.23 -8.61 28.00
N GLN A 910 25.92 -9.73 28.20
CA GLN A 910 25.19 -10.93 28.60
C GLN A 910 24.54 -10.63 29.95
N ASN A 911 23.28 -11.06 30.15
CA ASN A 911 22.61 -10.99 31.43
C ASN A 911 23.54 -11.50 32.52
N ALA A 912 24.06 -10.59 33.35
CA ALA A 912 24.85 -10.98 34.51
C ALA A 912 23.93 -11.80 35.41
N GLN A 913 24.15 -13.11 35.47
CA GLN A 913 23.59 -13.90 36.55
C GLN A 913 24.01 -13.21 37.86
N PRO A 914 23.12 -13.07 38.85
CA PRO A 914 23.54 -12.61 40.16
C PRO A 914 24.67 -13.53 40.61
N VAL A 915 25.84 -12.95 40.90
CA VAL A 915 26.99 -13.69 41.40
C VAL A 915 26.51 -14.43 42.64
N GLN A 916 26.36 -15.76 42.53
CA GLN A 916 26.03 -16.58 43.67
C GLN A 916 27.13 -16.36 44.70
N ALA A 917 26.75 -15.87 45.88
CA ALA A 917 27.68 -15.74 46.99
C ALA A 917 28.36 -17.09 47.19
N ALA A 918 29.67 -17.14 46.96
CA ALA A 918 30.44 -18.36 47.13
C ALA A 918 30.25 -18.85 48.58
N PRO A 919 29.94 -20.13 48.80
CA PRO A 919 29.73 -20.62 50.15
C PRO A 919 31.05 -20.50 50.93
N VAL A 920 31.04 -19.71 52.00
CA VAL A 920 32.16 -19.62 52.94
C VAL A 920 32.31 -20.99 53.60
N GLN A 921 33.20 -21.82 53.06
CA GLN A 921 33.58 -23.07 53.70
C GLN A 921 34.39 -22.75 54.95
N ALA A 922 33.91 -23.23 56.09
CA ALA A 922 34.65 -23.17 57.35
C ALA A 922 35.95 -24.00 57.23
N GLY A 923 37.10 -23.33 57.30
CA GLY A 923 38.43 -23.91 57.29
C GLY A 923 39.24 -23.40 58.48
N THR A 924 39.48 -24.30 59.44
CA THR A 924 40.08 -24.08 60.77
C THR A 924 41.50 -23.49 60.80
N ALA A 925 41.81 -22.89 61.97
CA ALA A 925 43.14 -22.53 62.51
C ALA A 925 43.76 -21.20 62.00
N THR A 926 44.42 -20.36 62.82
CA THR A 926 44.87 -20.54 64.22
C THR A 926 44.85 -19.21 65.00
N SER A 927 44.82 -19.31 66.33
CA SER A 927 44.82 -18.17 67.27
C SER A 927 46.15 -17.42 67.40
N THR A 928 46.11 -16.10 67.58
CA THR A 928 46.97 -15.40 68.55
C THR A 928 46.32 -14.11 69.09
N THR A 929 46.18 -14.11 70.41
CA THR A 929 45.75 -13.09 71.39
C THR A 929 46.34 -11.67 71.27
N SER A 930 45.52 -10.64 71.59
CA SER A 930 45.75 -9.56 72.60
C SER A 930 44.89 -8.33 72.24
N ALA A 931 43.79 -7.93 72.91
CA ALA A 931 43.46 -7.68 74.32
C ALA A 931 43.67 -6.22 74.79
N ALA A 932 42.66 -5.70 75.53
CA ALA A 932 42.54 -4.37 76.16
C ALA A 932 42.32 -3.15 75.22
N ALA A 933 41.54 -2.12 75.56
CA ALA A 933 40.83 -1.81 76.81
C ALA A 933 39.47 -1.08 76.61
N GLU A 934 38.53 -1.40 77.50
CA GLU A 934 37.62 -0.50 78.28
C GLU A 934 36.63 0.45 77.54
N SER A 935 35.30 0.31 77.71
CA SER A 935 34.41 0.60 78.88
C SER A 935 33.95 2.08 78.93
N ALA A 936 32.73 2.45 79.37
CA ALA A 936 31.59 1.70 79.91
C ALA A 936 30.31 2.59 79.99
N VAL A 937 29.11 1.97 80.13
CA VAL A 937 28.00 2.38 81.04
C VAL A 937 27.23 3.71 80.75
N ASP A 938 25.88 3.82 80.87
CA ASP A 938 24.75 2.88 80.94
C ASP A 938 23.39 3.63 80.79
N LYS A 939 22.29 2.86 80.71
CA LYS A 939 20.85 3.17 80.92
C LYS A 939 20.04 3.55 79.65
N GLU A 940 19.18 2.66 79.13
CA GLU A 940 17.83 2.23 79.63
C GLU A 940 16.78 3.36 79.52
N VAL A 941 15.51 3.22 79.06
CA VAL A 941 14.63 2.14 78.51
C VAL A 941 13.36 2.88 77.95
N ASP A 942 12.58 2.51 76.92
CA ASP A 942 12.39 1.27 76.13
C ASP A 942 11.81 1.54 74.70
N ALA A 943 11.60 0.48 73.92
CA ALA A 943 10.55 0.19 72.92
C ALA A 943 10.03 1.27 71.92
N ALA A 944 10.35 1.08 70.62
CA ALA A 944 9.36 0.79 69.55
C ALA A 944 10.02 0.76 68.14
N ALA A 945 9.48 -0.03 67.22
CA ALA A 945 10.04 -0.25 65.88
C ALA A 945 9.85 0.94 64.89
N ALA A 946 10.89 1.29 64.14
CA ALA A 946 10.79 2.15 62.96
C ALA A 946 11.95 1.92 61.95
N ALA A 947 11.64 2.03 60.65
CA ALA A 947 12.58 1.87 59.53
C ALA A 947 13.63 3.00 59.44
N PRO A 948 14.78 2.78 58.75
CA PRO A 948 15.83 3.79 58.62
C PRO A 948 15.33 5.05 57.89
N ARG A 949 15.51 6.21 58.54
CA ARG A 949 15.12 7.52 58.02
C ARG A 949 16.06 7.96 56.88
N ARG A 950 15.52 8.16 55.68
CA ARG A 950 16.16 9.04 54.68
C ARG A 950 16.19 10.47 55.23
N SER A 951 17.35 11.13 55.18
CA SER A 951 17.52 12.54 55.54
C SER A 951 16.70 13.43 54.60
N ARG A 952 15.78 14.22 55.15
CA ARG A 952 15.03 15.24 54.39
C ARG A 952 15.89 16.50 54.24
N LEU A 953 16.00 17.01 53.01
CA LEU A 953 16.63 18.30 52.71
C LEU A 953 15.94 19.46 53.44
N PRO A 954 16.60 20.61 53.65
CA PRO A 954 15.99 21.78 54.31
C PRO A 954 14.72 22.28 53.59
N PRO A 955 13.73 22.87 54.29
CA PRO A 955 12.48 23.33 53.68
C PRO A 955 12.67 24.33 52.54
N ALA A 956 13.69 25.20 52.62
CA ALA A 956 14.04 26.14 51.55
C ALA A 956 14.54 25.43 50.28
N VAL A 957 15.32 24.35 50.44
CA VAL A 957 15.80 23.52 49.32
C VAL A 957 14.64 22.70 48.73
N GLN A 958 13.73 22.18 49.56
CA GLN A 958 12.51 21.53 49.08
C GLN A 958 11.60 22.51 48.31
N ALA A 959 11.45 23.75 48.78
CA ALA A 959 10.68 24.77 48.07
C ALA A 959 11.33 25.19 46.74
N ALA A 960 12.65 25.39 46.72
CA ALA A 960 13.40 25.68 45.50
C ALA A 960 13.31 24.51 44.50
N ALA A 961 13.51 23.27 44.95
CA ALA A 961 13.38 22.07 44.14
C ALA A 961 11.94 21.88 43.64
N PHE A 962 10.91 22.19 44.43
CA PHE A 962 9.51 22.11 44.00
C PHE A 962 9.16 23.18 42.96
N VAL A 963 9.62 24.43 43.13
CA VAL A 963 9.42 25.50 42.15
C VAL A 963 10.19 25.19 40.85
N LEU A 964 11.42 24.69 40.93
CA LEU A 964 12.19 24.25 39.76
C LEU A 964 11.57 23.02 39.09
N TRP A 965 11.02 22.07 39.84
CA TRP A 965 10.31 20.92 39.30
C TRP A 965 9.01 21.32 38.59
N VAL A 966 8.28 22.30 39.13
CA VAL A 966 7.11 22.90 38.45
C VAL A 966 7.52 23.67 37.20
N LEU A 967 8.61 24.45 37.24
CA LEU A 967 9.14 25.15 36.05
C LEU A 967 9.65 24.15 34.98
N PHE A 968 10.29 23.06 35.39
CA PHE A 968 10.75 21.98 34.51
C PHE A 968 9.58 21.22 33.88
N LEU A 969 8.50 20.95 34.63
CA LEU A 969 7.26 20.40 34.08
C LEU A 969 6.54 21.36 33.14
N VAL A 970 6.53 22.67 33.44
CA VAL A 970 5.97 23.70 32.52
C VAL A 970 6.82 23.83 31.26
N TRP A 971 8.14 23.63 31.34
CA TRP A 971 9.04 23.60 30.18
C TRP A 971 8.91 22.32 29.34
N LEU A 972 8.64 21.16 29.97
CA LEU A 972 8.44 19.88 29.29
C LEU A 972 7.03 19.67 28.71
N PHE A 973 6.00 20.31 29.26
CA PHE A 973 4.59 20.06 28.92
C PHE A 973 3.75 21.32 28.62
N GLY A 974 4.36 22.51 28.62
CA GLY A 974 3.69 23.75 28.22
C GLY A 974 3.53 23.84 26.69
N PRO A 975 2.39 24.33 26.17
CA PRO A 975 2.21 24.51 24.73
C PRO A 975 2.91 25.79 24.25
N TYR A 976 3.93 25.63 23.40
CA TYR A 976 4.54 26.68 22.58
C TYR A 976 4.84 26.16 21.17
#